data_AF-A0A1V2M1H2-F1
#
_entry.id   AF-A0A1V2M1H2-F1
#
_cell.length_a   1.000
_cell.length_b   1.000
_cell.length_c   1.000
_cell.angle_alpha   90.00
_cell.angle_beta   90.00
_cell.angle_gamma   90.00
#
_symmetry.space_group_name_H-M   'P 1'
#
loop_
_entity.id
_entity.type
_entity.pdbx_description
1 polymer ?
#
loop_
_entity_poly.entity_id
_entity_poly.type
_entity_poly.pdbx_seq_one_letter_code
_entity_poly.pdbx_strand_id
1 'polypeptide(L)'
;MIENFANYLDQYSNGFKLAKQYCNGDNTTYYIIINRDIFSACKNLSCLKAFKYYYNGTNPYHTTFEPISVPEVVPKEQIVKNIVIITREDLLPVVCMCQEIDEVIVLSKSQLDDLEEYAKIPYRKYENLYPDERIDNDQYEEEYKLSTFSMQLKLPKSILDIHMGKLKISKERYDIAEDFINEFNLDVNQMVIINPTGYNKTLALEPSSWDPFIKYCVSKEFNVFTYINDTTTLSNTQMLDIPIGILMVLIEKGCKYVSVQNETLDLMHHLAYKNLEAIVIFKVWTETDFKRATELNYSNIADVSDNITSICSSGNALADAAIINLLIEKFEYKFVDYFYSELKIYATGYKLANIICKFDKNVIYLTMTQHIGDVARSLKIIKAIKKCLNIDNVIIITDKVLSGVTRLCEDVDEIITISKEQLDVLSRYARLPNRTHKNLFTEIPNDILYVSELFNFTNLQYELKLPINILKKYKSNFIIPLDTIDKAKNYMVENNLIPQETVVIIPYANSSSNFSLEDIQPLINYCIDKQYRVLTNCSPKENALPNTEKLMVDVDIFAGLLALGCKAIGVQSGLMDLLTWIENYTIRAIICCKSISLLDKYFAENKREKFLPEYKKLNPNLIYIKETKLSGMELNFGLNENINSFSDTILQTFIETYEHEE
;
A
#
# COMPACT_ATOMS: atom_id res chain seq x y z
N MET A 1 28.63 -14.29 33.48
CA MET A 1 27.61 -15.32 33.80
C MET A 1 27.22 -15.28 35.27
N ILE A 2 28.17 -15.40 36.22
CA ILE A 2 27.89 -15.31 37.67
C ILE A 2 27.34 -13.93 38.07
N GLU A 3 27.92 -12.84 37.56
CA GLU A 3 27.43 -11.46 37.82
C GLU A 3 26.02 -11.23 37.26
N ASN A 4 25.72 -11.73 36.06
CA ASN A 4 24.38 -11.65 35.47
C ASN A 4 23.35 -12.42 36.30
N PHE A 5 23.74 -13.56 36.89
CA PHE A 5 22.86 -14.35 37.76
C PHE A 5 22.63 -13.68 39.12
N ALA A 6 23.66 -13.04 39.70
CA ALA A 6 23.52 -12.28 40.93
C ALA A 6 22.58 -11.07 40.75
N ASN A 7 22.78 -10.29 39.68
CA ASN A 7 21.92 -9.17 39.33
C ASN A 7 20.47 -9.62 39.14
N TYR A 8 20.25 -10.75 38.45
CA TYR A 8 18.91 -11.33 38.28
C TYR A 8 18.22 -11.67 39.62
N LEU A 9 18.96 -12.31 40.54
CA LEU A 9 18.43 -12.65 41.87
C LEU A 9 18.10 -11.40 42.70
N ASP A 10 18.91 -10.35 42.58
CA ASP A 10 18.66 -9.07 43.26
C ASP A 10 17.40 -8.39 42.70
N GLN A 11 17.26 -8.30 41.37
CA GLN A 11 16.06 -7.77 40.71
C GLN A 11 14.82 -8.56 41.13
N TYR A 12 14.90 -9.90 41.11
CA TYR A 12 13.82 -10.77 41.58
C TYR A 12 13.44 -10.52 43.05
N SER A 13 14.44 -10.46 43.93
CA SER A 13 14.25 -10.24 45.37
C SER A 13 13.59 -8.89 45.65
N ASN A 14 14.00 -7.85 44.92
CA ASN A 14 13.40 -6.52 45.01
C ASN A 14 11.98 -6.50 44.43
N GLY A 15 11.77 -7.12 43.27
CA GLY A 15 10.45 -7.27 42.67
C GLY A 15 9.45 -7.98 43.58
N PHE A 16 9.88 -9.05 44.26
CA PHE A 16 9.05 -9.72 45.26
C PHE A 16 8.70 -8.83 46.45
N LYS A 17 9.63 -8.00 46.95
CA LYS A 17 9.36 -7.03 48.02
C LYS A 17 8.34 -5.98 47.58
N LEU A 18 8.49 -5.45 46.36
CA LEU A 18 7.55 -4.50 45.77
C LEU A 18 6.17 -5.13 45.58
N ALA A 19 6.09 -6.35 45.06
CA ALA A 19 4.84 -7.09 44.94
C ALA A 19 4.18 -7.30 46.32
N LYS A 20 4.95 -7.63 47.36
CA LYS A 20 4.43 -7.74 48.72
C LYS A 20 3.94 -6.40 49.30
N GLN A 21 4.52 -5.29 48.88
CA GLN A 21 4.13 -3.97 49.34
C GLN A 21 2.83 -3.48 48.68
N TYR A 22 2.67 -3.71 47.37
CA TYR A 22 1.59 -3.10 46.58
C TYR A 22 0.48 -4.08 46.18
N CYS A 23 0.80 -5.36 46.04
CA CYS A 23 -0.16 -6.37 45.59
C CYS A 23 -0.77 -7.11 46.79
N ASN A 24 -2.07 -7.34 46.75
CA ASN A 24 -2.74 -8.33 47.58
C ASN A 24 -2.97 -9.62 46.76
N GLY A 25 -3.08 -10.75 47.45
CA GLY A 25 -3.38 -12.04 46.80
C GLY A 25 -4.87 -12.24 46.53
N ASP A 26 -5.65 -11.16 46.39
CA ASP A 26 -7.08 -11.25 46.08
C ASP A 26 -7.28 -11.46 44.58
N ASN A 27 -7.99 -12.52 44.23
CA ASN A 27 -8.29 -12.87 42.84
C ASN A 27 -9.32 -11.94 42.19
N THR A 28 -9.81 -10.92 42.91
CA THR A 28 -10.70 -9.89 42.34
C THR A 28 -10.02 -8.57 41.96
N THR A 29 -8.76 -8.39 42.36
CA THR A 29 -7.96 -7.20 42.04
C THR A 29 -6.80 -7.60 41.14
N TYR A 30 -6.68 -6.92 40.00
CA TYR A 30 -5.66 -7.21 38.99
C TYR A 30 -4.64 -6.08 38.96
N TYR A 31 -3.38 -6.44 39.10
CA TYR A 31 -2.26 -5.51 39.05
C TYR A 31 -1.60 -5.64 37.69
N ILE A 32 -1.63 -4.58 36.89
CA ILE A 32 -1.09 -4.60 35.53
C ILE A 32 0.07 -3.62 35.48
N ILE A 33 1.24 -4.12 35.11
CA ILE A 33 2.42 -3.30 34.90
C ILE A 33 2.31 -2.66 33.51
N ILE A 34 2.59 -1.36 33.42
CA ILE A 34 2.75 -0.61 32.17
C ILE A 34 4.06 0.16 32.27
N ASN A 35 5.10 -0.32 31.60
CA ASN A 35 6.49 0.13 31.76
C ASN A 35 7.18 0.44 30.40
N ARG A 36 6.43 0.36 29.29
CA ARG A 36 6.94 0.58 27.94
C ARG A 36 6.75 2.00 27.42
N ASP A 37 7.04 2.20 26.14
CA ASP A 37 6.71 3.41 25.40
C ASP A 37 5.20 3.73 25.40
N ILE A 38 4.87 4.97 25.06
CA ILE A 38 3.48 5.48 25.09
C ILE A 38 2.59 4.66 24.17
N PHE A 39 3.08 4.23 23.01
CA PHE A 39 2.29 3.47 22.04
C PHE A 39 1.91 2.10 22.59
N SER A 40 2.87 1.35 23.11
CA SER A 40 2.65 0.06 23.77
C SER A 40 1.66 0.20 24.94
N ALA A 41 1.80 1.25 25.76
CA ALA A 41 0.87 1.55 26.83
C ALA A 41 -0.56 1.76 26.30
N CYS A 42 -0.75 2.54 25.25
CA CYS A 42 -2.07 2.77 24.63
C CYS A 42 -2.72 1.47 24.17
N LYS A 43 -1.96 0.63 23.46
CA LYS A 43 -2.41 -0.68 22.97
C LYS A 43 -2.90 -1.55 24.14
N ASN A 44 -2.13 -1.64 25.21
CA ASN A 44 -2.49 -2.43 26.39
C ASN A 44 -3.72 -1.87 27.12
N LEU A 45 -3.76 -0.55 27.34
CA LEU A 45 -4.86 0.12 28.03
C LEU A 45 -6.19 0.01 27.26
N SER A 46 -6.16 0.03 25.92
CA SER A 46 -7.35 -0.14 25.09
C SER A 46 -8.04 -1.50 25.27
N CYS A 47 -7.29 -2.52 25.71
CA CYS A 47 -7.83 -3.86 25.96
C CYS A 47 -8.59 -3.96 27.29
N LEU A 48 -8.43 -3.02 28.22
CA LEU A 48 -8.97 -3.13 29.58
C LEU A 48 -10.49 -3.12 29.64
N LYS A 49 -11.15 -2.41 28.70
CA LYS A 49 -12.61 -2.43 28.59
C LYS A 49 -13.12 -3.82 28.21
N ALA A 50 -12.49 -4.44 27.21
CA ALA A 50 -12.77 -5.81 26.81
C ALA A 50 -12.48 -6.79 27.96
N PHE A 51 -11.39 -6.56 28.70
CA PHE A 51 -11.02 -7.35 29.87
C PHE A 51 -12.09 -7.31 30.98
N LYS A 52 -12.47 -6.10 31.43
CA LYS A 52 -13.49 -5.88 32.45
C LYS A 52 -14.83 -6.45 32.00
N TYR A 53 -15.22 -6.24 30.74
CA TYR A 53 -16.45 -6.81 30.18
C TYR A 53 -16.44 -8.35 30.16
N TYR A 54 -15.35 -8.96 29.70
CA TYR A 54 -15.25 -10.40 29.54
C TYR A 54 -15.34 -11.14 30.87
N TYR A 55 -14.65 -10.66 31.89
CA TYR A 55 -14.58 -11.32 33.21
C TYR A 55 -15.66 -10.87 34.19
N ASN A 56 -16.42 -9.81 33.90
CA ASN A 56 -17.63 -9.45 34.66
C ASN A 56 -18.95 -9.86 33.99
N GLY A 57 -18.91 -10.43 32.78
CA GLY A 57 -20.10 -10.89 32.06
C GLY A 57 -20.73 -12.15 32.65
N THR A 58 -21.99 -12.43 32.28
CA THR A 58 -22.78 -13.57 32.81
C THR A 58 -22.36 -14.95 32.32
N ASN A 59 -21.49 -15.05 31.31
CA ASN A 59 -21.00 -16.33 30.80
C ASN A 59 -19.81 -16.81 31.66
N PRO A 60 -19.94 -17.89 32.44
CA PRO A 60 -18.91 -18.36 33.35
C PRO A 60 -17.87 -19.25 32.66
N TYR A 61 -17.81 -19.29 31.32
CA TYR A 61 -16.88 -20.15 30.59
C TYR A 61 -16.06 -19.40 29.52
N HIS A 62 -14.81 -19.80 29.37
CA HIS A 62 -13.97 -19.57 28.20
C HIS A 62 -14.43 -20.45 27.04
N THR A 63 -14.39 -19.89 25.84
CA THR A 63 -14.35 -20.66 24.59
C THR A 63 -12.90 -20.62 24.10
N THR A 64 -12.16 -21.72 24.21
CA THR A 64 -10.78 -21.77 23.70
C THR A 64 -10.77 -21.74 22.17
N PHE A 65 -9.80 -21.02 21.61
CA PHE A 65 -9.53 -20.99 20.18
C PHE A 65 -8.49 -22.09 19.87
N GLU A 66 -8.95 -23.29 19.52
CA GLU A 66 -8.18 -24.15 18.63
C GLU A 66 -8.89 -24.25 17.28
N PRO A 67 -8.23 -23.94 16.14
CA PRO A 67 -8.89 -23.90 14.84
C PRO A 67 -9.36 -25.27 14.31
N ILE A 68 -9.09 -26.38 15.01
CA ILE A 68 -9.18 -27.75 14.45
C ILE A 68 -9.88 -28.74 15.41
N SER A 69 -10.09 -28.43 16.68
CA SER A 69 -10.65 -29.35 17.67
C SER A 69 -11.87 -28.75 18.39
N VAL A 70 -12.69 -29.62 18.98
CA VAL A 70 -13.95 -29.28 19.67
C VAL A 70 -13.65 -28.22 20.75
N PRO A 71 -14.39 -27.08 20.81
CA PRO A 71 -14.09 -26.02 21.76
C PRO A 71 -14.12 -26.54 23.20
N GLU A 72 -12.96 -26.48 23.86
CA GLU A 72 -12.87 -26.79 25.29
C GLU A 72 -13.51 -25.64 26.08
N VAL A 73 -14.55 -25.98 26.82
CA VAL A 73 -15.29 -25.06 27.67
C VAL A 73 -14.61 -25.06 29.04
N VAL A 74 -13.71 -24.10 29.28
CA VAL A 74 -13.00 -23.96 30.57
C VAL A 74 -13.74 -22.93 31.43
N PRO A 75 -14.05 -23.18 32.71
CA PRO A 75 -14.65 -22.14 33.57
C PRO A 75 -13.78 -20.88 33.65
N LYS A 76 -14.40 -19.70 33.60
CA LYS A 76 -13.76 -18.44 33.99
C LYS A 76 -13.58 -18.48 35.50
N GLU A 77 -12.40 -18.85 35.96
CA GLU A 77 -12.05 -18.85 37.40
C GLU A 77 -11.81 -17.42 37.94
N GLN A 78 -12.00 -16.41 37.10
CA GLN A 78 -11.53 -15.04 37.28
C GLN A 78 -12.70 -14.05 37.25
N ILE A 79 -12.82 -13.21 38.29
CA ILE A 79 -13.78 -12.10 38.37
C ILE A 79 -12.97 -10.82 38.55
N VAL A 80 -13.15 -9.83 37.67
CA VAL A 80 -12.35 -8.60 37.70
C VAL A 80 -13.16 -7.48 38.36
N LYS A 81 -12.98 -7.27 39.66
CA LYS A 81 -13.62 -6.13 40.35
C LYS A 81 -12.81 -4.85 40.20
N ASN A 82 -11.50 -4.94 40.42
CA ASN A 82 -10.60 -3.80 40.41
C ASN A 82 -9.44 -4.02 39.45
N ILE A 83 -9.05 -2.98 38.72
CA ILE A 83 -7.84 -2.91 37.90
C ILE A 83 -6.94 -1.83 38.47
N VAL A 84 -5.75 -2.23 38.90
CA VAL A 84 -4.69 -1.35 39.40
C VAL A 84 -3.58 -1.31 38.36
N ILE A 85 -3.24 -0.12 37.86
CA ILE A 85 -2.08 0.04 36.97
C ILE A 85 -0.87 0.43 37.79
N ILE A 86 0.24 -0.26 37.59
CA ILE A 86 1.55 0.09 38.15
C ILE A 86 2.41 0.62 37.00
N THR A 87 2.80 1.89 37.05
CA THR A 87 3.44 2.57 35.94
C THR A 87 4.51 3.57 36.39
N ARG A 88 5.17 4.23 35.43
CA ARG A 88 6.16 5.29 35.63
C ARG A 88 5.54 6.67 35.39
N GLU A 89 6.14 7.70 35.97
CA GLU A 89 5.62 9.07 35.97
C GLU A 89 5.34 9.62 34.56
N ASP A 90 6.21 9.32 33.58
CA ASP A 90 6.09 9.76 32.20
C ASP A 90 4.91 9.13 31.44
N LEU A 91 4.42 7.96 31.88
CA LEU A 91 3.25 7.28 31.30
C LEU A 91 1.94 7.59 32.04
N LEU A 92 2.03 8.17 33.25
CA LEU A 92 0.87 8.49 34.07
C LEU A 92 -0.22 9.26 33.30
N PRO A 93 0.10 10.29 32.47
CA PRO A 93 -0.94 11.00 31.73
C PRO A 93 -1.74 10.12 30.77
N VAL A 94 -1.12 9.11 30.16
CA VAL A 94 -1.76 8.18 29.22
C VAL A 94 -2.62 7.18 29.99
N VAL A 95 -2.09 6.66 31.11
CA VAL A 95 -2.82 5.75 32.02
C VAL A 95 -4.10 6.42 32.52
N CYS A 96 -4.04 7.69 32.92
CA CYS A 96 -5.21 8.47 33.36
C CYS A 96 -6.29 8.66 32.28
N MET A 97 -6.04 8.32 31.00
CA MET A 97 -7.04 8.38 29.92
C MET A 97 -7.90 7.10 29.82
N CYS A 98 -7.60 6.06 30.61
CA CYS A 98 -8.39 4.83 30.61
C CYS A 98 -9.36 4.82 31.79
N GLN A 99 -10.66 4.86 31.48
CA GLN A 99 -11.74 4.93 32.49
C GLN A 99 -11.93 3.63 33.27
N GLU A 100 -11.32 2.54 32.83
CA GLU A 100 -11.52 1.21 33.42
C GLU A 100 -10.62 0.93 34.61
N ILE A 101 -9.66 1.83 34.87
CA ILE A 101 -8.68 1.75 35.95
C ILE A 101 -9.27 2.30 37.23
N ASP A 102 -9.13 1.55 38.31
CA ASP A 102 -9.65 1.90 39.62
C ASP A 102 -8.55 2.57 40.49
N GLU A 103 -7.28 2.22 40.31
CA GLU A 103 -6.14 2.81 41.02
C GLU A 103 -4.88 2.86 40.15
N VAL A 104 -4.02 3.86 40.36
CA VAL A 104 -2.71 3.97 39.70
C VAL A 104 -1.62 4.10 40.76
N ILE A 105 -0.59 3.26 40.65
CA ILE A 105 0.61 3.28 41.47
C ILE A 105 1.78 3.71 40.60
N VAL A 106 2.46 4.79 40.98
CA VAL A 106 3.63 5.27 40.25
C VAL A 106 4.92 4.87 40.95
N LEU A 107 5.83 4.24 40.21
CA LEU A 107 7.13 3.78 40.66
C LEU A 107 8.25 4.34 39.76
N SER A 108 9.48 4.35 40.28
CA SER A 108 10.64 4.65 39.43
C SER A 108 10.89 3.51 38.43
N LYS A 109 11.52 3.83 37.29
CA LYS A 109 11.83 2.84 36.24
C LYS A 109 12.56 1.61 36.78
N SER A 110 13.58 1.79 37.63
CA SER A 110 14.31 0.68 38.24
C SER A 110 13.42 -0.21 39.11
N GLN A 111 12.45 0.36 39.83
CA GLN A 111 11.52 -0.42 40.65
C GLN A 111 10.51 -1.18 39.78
N LEU A 112 10.04 -0.59 38.68
CA LEU A 112 9.19 -1.28 37.70
C LEU A 112 9.91 -2.43 37.05
N ASP A 113 11.16 -2.23 36.61
CA ASP A 113 11.97 -3.28 36.00
C ASP A 113 12.14 -4.47 36.96
N ASP A 114 12.43 -4.22 38.24
CA ASP A 114 12.51 -5.25 39.29
C ASP A 114 11.16 -5.98 39.47
N LEU A 115 10.06 -5.24 39.55
CA LEU A 115 8.71 -5.80 39.74
C LEU A 115 8.24 -6.60 38.53
N GLU A 116 8.54 -6.12 37.33
CA GLU A 116 8.22 -6.77 36.07
C GLU A 116 8.95 -8.10 35.95
N GLU A 117 10.25 -8.15 36.30
CA GLU A 117 11.02 -9.39 36.28
C GLU A 117 10.45 -10.45 37.23
N TYR A 118 9.96 -10.03 38.40
CA TYR A 118 9.21 -10.92 39.29
C TYR A 118 7.90 -11.42 38.67
N ALA A 119 7.16 -10.56 37.97
CA ALA A 119 5.86 -10.88 37.37
C ALA A 119 5.96 -11.91 36.22
N LYS A 120 7.10 -11.99 35.54
CA LYS A 120 7.36 -12.96 34.46
C LYS A 120 7.47 -14.40 34.94
N ILE A 121 7.77 -14.61 36.23
CA ILE A 121 8.06 -15.94 36.74
C ILE A 121 6.79 -16.80 36.80
N PRO A 122 6.83 -18.02 36.23
CA PRO A 122 5.77 -19.00 36.39
C PRO A 122 5.59 -19.37 37.87
N TYR A 123 4.34 -19.53 38.32
CA TYR A 123 3.99 -19.94 39.70
C TYR A 123 4.40 -18.95 40.80
N ARG A 124 4.43 -17.65 40.48
CA ARG A 124 4.63 -16.57 41.45
C ARG A 124 3.49 -16.51 42.47
N LYS A 125 3.78 -16.00 43.68
CA LYS A 125 2.78 -15.85 44.75
C LYS A 125 1.61 -14.93 44.37
N TYR A 126 1.88 -13.87 43.61
CA TYR A 126 0.89 -12.89 43.17
C TYR A 126 0.52 -13.16 41.70
N GLU A 127 -0.31 -14.17 41.47
CA GLU A 127 -0.73 -14.58 40.11
C GLU A 127 -1.59 -13.53 39.41
N ASN A 128 -2.18 -12.61 40.17
CA ASN A 128 -2.94 -11.46 39.70
C ASN A 128 -2.09 -10.26 39.26
N LEU A 129 -0.75 -10.36 39.31
CA LEU A 129 0.19 -9.35 38.80
C LEU A 129 0.61 -9.72 37.36
N TYR A 130 0.40 -8.83 36.39
CA TYR A 130 0.64 -9.07 34.96
C TYR A 130 1.78 -8.18 34.45
N PRO A 131 2.83 -8.76 33.82
CA PRO A 131 3.94 -8.00 33.26
C PRO A 131 3.57 -7.28 31.95
N ASP A 132 4.29 -6.20 31.64
CA ASP A 132 4.22 -5.50 30.34
C ASP A 132 5.15 -6.19 29.32
N GLU A 133 4.88 -7.46 29.01
CA GLU A 133 5.82 -8.31 28.25
C GLU A 133 5.60 -8.29 26.72
N ARG A 134 6.68 -8.59 25.97
CA ARG A 134 6.66 -8.85 24.53
C ARG A 134 7.01 -10.31 24.46
N ILE A 135 6.12 -11.14 23.93
CA ILE A 135 6.53 -12.46 23.55
C ILE A 135 7.33 -12.21 22.26
N ASP A 136 8.63 -12.49 22.26
CA ASP A 136 9.53 -12.31 21.09
C ASP A 136 9.13 -13.17 19.86
N ASN A 137 7.95 -13.79 19.87
CA ASN A 137 7.33 -14.40 18.70
C ASN A 137 6.44 -13.37 17.98
N ASP A 138 7.06 -12.46 17.23
CA ASP A 138 6.34 -11.60 16.27
C ASP A 138 5.47 -12.46 15.29
N GLN A 139 5.83 -13.75 15.07
CA GLN A 139 5.03 -14.71 14.30
C GLN A 139 3.60 -14.94 14.84
N TYR A 140 3.40 -14.94 16.17
CA TYR A 140 2.06 -15.17 16.75
C TYR A 140 1.19 -13.91 16.69
N GLU A 141 1.77 -12.71 16.84
CA GLU A 141 1.01 -11.46 16.64
C GLU A 141 0.56 -11.34 15.17
N GLU A 142 1.38 -11.76 14.20
CA GLU A 142 1.02 -11.75 12.78
C GLU A 142 -0.06 -12.79 12.43
N GLU A 143 0.03 -14.01 12.99
CA GLU A 143 -0.90 -15.10 12.67
C GLU A 143 -2.29 -14.88 13.28
N TYR A 144 -2.37 -14.38 14.53
CA TYR A 144 -3.63 -14.25 15.26
C TYR A 144 -4.18 -12.82 15.30
N LYS A 145 -3.36 -11.82 14.97
CA LYS A 145 -3.66 -10.37 15.13
C LYS A 145 -4.09 -10.01 16.56
N LEU A 146 -3.51 -10.67 17.55
CA LEU A 146 -3.75 -10.43 18.97
C LEU A 146 -2.48 -9.86 19.58
N SER A 147 -2.61 -8.86 20.46
CA SER A 147 -1.45 -8.38 21.21
C SER A 147 -1.00 -9.43 22.22
N THR A 148 0.30 -9.55 22.45
CA THR A 148 0.88 -10.36 23.53
C THR A 148 0.12 -10.16 24.84
N PHE A 149 -0.16 -8.91 25.19
CA PHE A 149 -0.87 -8.53 26.39
C PHE A 149 -2.30 -9.10 26.43
N SER A 150 -3.03 -9.05 25.32
CA SER A 150 -4.38 -9.64 25.25
C SER A 150 -4.37 -11.16 25.40
N MET A 151 -3.30 -11.83 24.95
CA MET A 151 -3.10 -13.26 25.17
C MET A 151 -2.80 -13.58 26.64
N GLN A 152 -1.98 -12.76 27.31
CA GLN A 152 -1.72 -12.89 28.75
C GLN A 152 -3.00 -12.74 29.58
N LEU A 153 -3.88 -11.82 29.16
CA LEU A 153 -5.22 -11.64 29.75
C LEU A 153 -6.22 -12.73 29.31
N LYS A 154 -5.82 -13.66 28.44
CA LYS A 154 -6.63 -14.75 27.87
C LYS A 154 -7.94 -14.23 27.23
N LEU A 155 -7.86 -13.10 26.52
CA LEU A 155 -9.02 -12.48 25.89
C LEU A 155 -9.33 -13.08 24.51
N PRO A 156 -10.58 -13.49 24.26
CA PRO A 156 -11.00 -13.90 22.92
C PRO A 156 -10.98 -12.72 21.94
N LYS A 157 -10.52 -12.97 20.71
CA LYS A 157 -10.48 -11.96 19.63
C LYS A 157 -11.85 -11.31 19.37
N SER A 158 -12.92 -12.11 19.36
CA SER A 158 -14.28 -11.61 19.18
C SER A 158 -14.71 -10.61 20.25
N ILE A 159 -14.17 -10.72 21.47
CA ILE A 159 -14.47 -9.78 22.55
C ILE A 159 -13.65 -8.50 22.38
N LEU A 160 -12.37 -8.62 21.97
CA LEU A 160 -11.56 -7.46 21.62
C LEU A 160 -12.19 -6.67 20.48
N ASP A 161 -12.58 -7.33 19.38
CA ASP A 161 -13.17 -6.68 18.21
C ASP A 161 -14.44 -5.87 18.54
N ILE A 162 -15.22 -6.29 19.54
CA ILE A 162 -16.47 -5.64 19.94
C ILE A 162 -16.26 -4.60 21.06
N HIS A 163 -15.36 -4.89 22.01
CA HIS A 163 -15.27 -4.17 23.28
C HIS A 163 -13.93 -3.45 23.50
N MET A 164 -13.02 -3.45 22.52
CA MET A 164 -11.81 -2.63 22.60
C MET A 164 -12.20 -1.17 22.87
N GLY A 165 -11.66 -0.63 23.95
CA GLY A 165 -11.94 0.72 24.38
C GLY A 165 -11.13 1.72 23.57
N LYS A 166 -11.73 2.84 23.22
CA LYS A 166 -10.96 4.04 22.89
C LYS A 166 -10.61 4.76 24.18
N LEU A 167 -9.40 5.29 24.26
CA LEU A 167 -8.99 6.13 25.38
C LEU A 167 -9.80 7.44 25.36
N LYS A 168 -10.04 8.01 26.54
CA LYS A 168 -10.77 9.27 26.70
C LYS A 168 -10.07 10.15 27.70
N ILE A 169 -9.92 11.43 27.36
CA ILE A 169 -9.40 12.41 28.31
C ILE A 169 -10.39 12.55 29.48
N SER A 170 -9.88 12.48 30.71
CA SER A 170 -10.70 12.67 31.91
C SER A 170 -11.13 14.14 32.05
N LYS A 171 -12.26 14.39 32.71
CA LYS A 171 -12.73 15.75 32.98
C LYS A 171 -11.68 16.59 33.71
N GLU A 172 -11.01 16.02 34.70
CA GLU A 172 -9.93 16.68 35.44
C GLU A 172 -8.81 17.17 34.52
N ARG A 173 -8.43 16.39 33.50
CA ARG A 173 -7.41 16.81 32.53
C ARG A 173 -7.90 17.90 31.58
N TYR A 174 -9.18 17.92 31.23
CA TYR A 174 -9.76 19.09 30.55
C TYR A 174 -9.71 20.32 31.44
N ASP A 175 -10.11 20.20 32.71
CA ASP A 175 -10.14 21.34 33.64
C ASP A 175 -8.72 21.93 33.81
N ILE A 176 -7.70 21.09 33.99
CA ILE A 176 -6.29 21.51 34.04
C ILE A 176 -5.84 22.20 32.73
N ALA A 177 -6.26 21.67 31.58
CA ALA A 177 -5.93 22.27 30.30
C ALA A 177 -6.63 23.62 30.09
N GLU A 178 -7.87 23.78 30.56
CA GLU A 178 -8.59 25.06 30.53
C GLU A 178 -7.91 26.10 31.41
N ASP A 179 -7.50 25.71 32.62
CA ASP A 179 -6.75 26.60 33.52
C ASP A 179 -5.44 27.05 32.84
N PHE A 180 -4.73 26.12 32.20
CA PHE A 180 -3.53 26.43 31.41
C PHE A 180 -3.83 27.39 30.24
N ILE A 181 -4.87 27.13 29.44
CA ILE A 181 -5.27 28.01 28.32
C ILE A 181 -5.56 29.43 28.83
N ASN A 182 -6.29 29.54 29.94
CA ASN A 182 -6.69 30.82 30.52
C ASN A 182 -5.53 31.57 31.16
N GLU A 183 -4.66 30.87 31.90
CA GLU A 183 -3.49 31.46 32.57
C GLU A 183 -2.52 32.07 31.56
N PHE A 184 -2.29 31.37 30.44
CA PHE A 184 -1.38 31.81 29.39
C PHE A 184 -2.07 32.60 28.26
N ASN A 185 -3.37 32.86 28.37
CA ASN A 185 -4.19 33.57 27.38
C ASN A 185 -3.99 33.04 25.94
N LEU A 186 -4.05 31.71 25.79
CA LEU A 186 -3.79 31.03 24.54
C LEU A 186 -5.02 31.04 23.62
N ASP A 187 -4.88 31.57 22.41
CA ASP A 187 -5.87 31.35 21.34
C ASP A 187 -5.58 30.03 20.63
N VAL A 188 -6.22 28.95 21.12
CA VAL A 188 -6.01 27.57 20.65
C VAL A 188 -6.17 27.42 19.13
N ASN A 189 -7.09 28.16 18.51
CA ASN A 189 -7.31 28.09 17.05
C ASN A 189 -6.20 28.77 16.23
N GLN A 190 -5.41 29.64 16.86
CA GLN A 190 -4.24 30.29 16.29
C GLN A 190 -2.93 29.60 16.71
N MET A 191 -3.00 28.45 17.40
CA MET A 191 -1.82 27.69 17.78
C MET A 191 -1.44 26.66 16.71
N VAL A 192 -0.14 26.60 16.41
CA VAL A 192 0.49 25.51 15.67
C VAL A 192 1.54 24.87 16.56
N ILE A 193 1.36 23.61 16.91
CA ILE A 193 2.33 22.84 17.69
C ILE A 193 3.10 21.93 16.75
N ILE A 194 4.41 22.11 16.71
CA ILE A 194 5.33 21.28 15.94
C ILE A 194 6.00 20.30 16.89
N ASN A 195 5.91 19.00 16.61
CA ASN A 195 6.76 18.00 17.25
C ASN A 195 7.77 17.46 16.23
N PRO A 196 9.04 17.92 16.27
CA PRO A 196 10.06 17.53 15.30
C PRO A 196 10.69 16.16 15.60
N THR A 197 10.39 15.56 16.76
CA THR A 197 10.99 14.29 17.17
C THR A 197 10.24 13.11 16.55
N GLY A 198 10.99 12.22 15.91
CA GLY A 198 10.48 10.96 15.37
C GLY A 198 10.88 9.77 16.24
N TYR A 199 10.28 8.59 15.99
CA TYR A 199 10.61 7.33 16.66
C TYR A 199 12.11 6.98 16.69
N ASN A 200 12.83 7.41 15.66
CA ASN A 200 14.28 7.30 15.55
C ASN A 200 14.83 8.63 15.04
N LYS A 201 16.06 8.98 15.44
CA LYS A 201 16.77 10.18 14.95
C LYS A 201 16.85 10.22 13.42
N THR A 202 16.83 9.07 12.75
CA THR A 202 16.81 8.96 11.28
C THR A 202 15.48 9.38 10.64
N LEU A 203 14.37 9.32 11.38
CA LEU A 203 13.04 9.70 10.93
C LEU A 203 12.73 11.19 11.17
N ALA A 204 13.50 11.84 12.05
CA ALA A 204 13.40 13.28 12.26
C ALA A 204 13.81 14.05 10.99
N LEU A 205 13.15 15.19 10.77
CA LEU A 205 13.66 16.21 9.86
C LEU A 205 14.77 16.98 10.56
N GLU A 206 15.77 17.41 9.80
CA GLU A 206 16.78 18.34 10.34
C GLU A 206 16.08 19.59 10.89
N PRO A 207 16.49 20.13 12.06
CA PRO A 207 15.84 21.29 12.65
C PRO A 207 15.69 22.49 11.69
N SER A 208 16.71 22.74 10.85
CA SER A 208 16.71 23.81 9.86
C SER A 208 15.71 23.59 8.72
N SER A 209 15.30 22.34 8.45
CA SER A 209 14.29 22.03 7.43
C SER A 209 12.90 22.58 7.82
N TRP A 210 12.64 22.82 9.11
CA TRP A 210 11.37 23.39 9.58
C TRP A 210 11.25 24.91 9.38
N ASP A 211 12.36 25.62 9.21
CA ASP A 211 12.39 27.09 9.16
C ASP A 211 11.45 27.69 8.10
N PRO A 212 11.33 27.15 6.86
CA PRO A 212 10.39 27.69 5.87
C PRO A 212 8.93 27.55 6.31
N PHE A 213 8.56 26.41 6.92
CA PHE A 213 7.20 26.18 7.42
C PHE A 213 6.88 27.08 8.63
N ILE A 214 7.84 27.25 9.55
CA ILE A 214 7.70 28.15 10.71
C ILE A 214 7.50 29.59 10.24
N LYS A 215 8.35 30.07 9.32
CA LYS A 215 8.22 31.42 8.73
C LYS A 215 6.86 31.61 8.08
N TYR A 216 6.40 30.60 7.34
CA TYR A 216 5.09 30.59 6.73
C TYR A 216 3.96 30.69 7.78
N CYS A 217 3.96 29.86 8.83
CA CYS A 217 2.95 29.91 9.89
C CYS A 217 2.91 31.28 10.59
N VAL A 218 4.08 31.82 10.94
CA VAL A 218 4.21 33.16 11.53
C VAL A 218 3.67 34.24 10.59
N SER A 219 3.94 34.13 9.27
CA SER A 219 3.40 35.07 8.27
C SER A 219 1.87 35.03 8.12
N LYS A 220 1.24 33.96 8.58
CA LYS A 220 -0.22 33.80 8.62
C LYS A 220 -0.79 34.09 10.03
N GLU A 221 0.02 34.72 10.89
CA GLU A 221 -0.35 35.14 12.25
C GLU A 221 -0.59 33.99 13.25
N PHE A 222 -0.12 32.77 12.96
CA PHE A 222 -0.15 31.66 13.92
C PHE A 222 0.94 31.80 14.99
N ASN A 223 0.60 31.43 16.22
CA ASN A 223 1.55 31.22 17.32
C ASN A 223 2.16 29.82 17.22
N VAL A 224 3.45 29.75 16.90
CA VAL A 224 4.15 28.47 16.64
C VAL A 224 4.92 28.01 17.87
N PHE A 225 4.61 26.80 18.32
CA PHE A 225 5.24 26.15 19.47
C PHE A 225 6.01 24.91 19.04
N THR A 226 7.14 24.62 19.69
CA THR A 226 7.81 23.32 19.61
C THR A 226 7.43 22.50 20.84
N TYR A 227 6.78 21.35 20.61
CA TYR A 227 6.53 20.36 21.66
C TYR A 227 7.79 19.52 21.87
N ILE A 228 8.25 19.46 23.12
CA ILE A 228 9.52 18.83 23.48
C ILE A 228 9.26 17.60 24.36
N ASN A 229 9.72 16.44 23.89
CA ASN A 229 10.12 15.32 24.75
C ASN A 229 11.65 15.21 24.90
N ASP A 230 12.43 15.92 24.05
CA ASP A 230 13.91 15.95 24.05
C ASP A 230 14.45 17.36 23.66
N THR A 231 15.66 17.70 24.12
CA THR A 231 16.29 19.04 24.26
C THR A 231 16.43 19.96 23.03
N THR A 232 15.78 19.70 21.90
CA THR A 232 15.99 20.48 20.65
C THR A 232 14.80 21.39 20.34
N THR A 233 14.91 22.69 20.68
CA THR A 233 13.93 23.72 20.30
C THR A 233 14.19 24.19 18.86
N LEU A 234 13.14 24.26 18.03
CA LEU A 234 13.26 24.82 16.68
C LEU A 234 13.42 26.34 16.71
N SER A 235 14.17 26.88 15.75
CA SER A 235 14.41 28.32 15.66
C SER A 235 13.09 29.08 15.44
N ASN A 236 12.92 30.23 16.09
CA ASN A 236 11.72 31.08 15.95
C ASN A 236 10.39 30.43 16.40
N THR A 237 10.45 29.47 17.34
CA THR A 237 9.27 28.90 18.00
C THR A 237 9.35 29.11 19.51
N GLN A 238 8.21 29.03 20.21
CA GLN A 238 8.18 28.98 21.67
C GLN A 238 8.20 27.52 22.15
N MET A 239 8.91 27.24 23.25
CA MET A 239 8.91 25.89 23.83
C MET A 239 7.59 25.63 24.55
N LEU A 240 6.99 24.47 24.31
CA LEU A 240 5.80 24.01 25.00
C LEU A 240 6.10 22.73 25.78
N ASP A 241 6.40 22.90 27.06
CA ASP A 241 6.67 21.82 28.02
C ASP A 241 5.40 21.54 28.82
N ILE A 242 4.56 20.66 28.29
CA ILE A 242 3.29 20.27 28.91
C ILE A 242 3.14 18.75 28.90
N PRO A 243 2.45 18.17 29.90
CA PRO A 243 2.06 16.77 29.86
C PRO A 243 1.25 16.45 28.60
N ILE A 244 1.50 15.27 28.02
CA ILE A 244 0.83 14.78 26.81
C ILE A 244 -0.71 14.86 26.91
N GLY A 245 -1.28 14.68 28.11
CA GLY A 245 -2.72 14.82 28.35
C GLY A 245 -3.26 16.23 28.12
N ILE A 246 -2.48 17.27 28.42
CA ILE A 246 -2.86 18.67 28.13
C ILE A 246 -2.73 18.92 26.63
N LEU A 247 -1.64 18.46 26.00
CA LEU A 247 -1.46 18.58 24.54
C LEU A 247 -2.67 17.99 23.79
N MET A 248 -3.12 16.81 24.21
CA MET A 248 -4.29 16.13 23.67
C MET A 248 -5.57 16.97 23.74
N VAL A 249 -5.79 17.74 24.81
CA VAL A 249 -6.94 18.65 24.94
C VAL A 249 -6.81 19.85 23.99
N LEU A 250 -5.60 20.42 23.87
CA LEU A 250 -5.35 21.55 22.97
C LEU A 250 -5.68 21.18 21.51
N ILE A 251 -5.26 19.99 21.08
CA ILE A 251 -5.52 19.52 19.71
C ILE A 251 -7.02 19.34 19.48
N GLU A 252 -7.75 18.71 20.40
CA GLU A 252 -9.20 18.54 20.28
C GLU A 252 -9.96 19.87 20.21
N LYS A 253 -9.44 20.90 20.89
CA LYS A 253 -10.00 22.25 20.90
C LYS A 253 -9.68 23.08 19.65
N GLY A 254 -8.97 22.52 18.68
CA GLY A 254 -8.70 23.16 17.39
C GLY A 254 -7.26 23.62 17.18
N CYS A 255 -6.33 23.25 18.07
CA CYS A 255 -4.91 23.49 17.81
C CYS A 255 -4.44 22.63 16.64
N LYS A 256 -3.67 23.22 15.73
CA LYS A 256 -3.05 22.47 14.63
C LYS A 256 -1.81 21.75 15.13
N TYR A 257 -1.77 20.44 14.98
CA TYR A 257 -0.61 19.63 15.34
C TYR A 257 0.14 19.18 14.09
N VAL A 258 1.44 19.44 14.03
CA VAL A 258 2.28 19.06 12.89
C VAL A 258 3.47 18.26 13.42
N SER A 259 3.64 17.04 12.92
CA SER A 259 4.70 16.19 13.44
C SER A 259 5.21 15.17 12.43
N VAL A 260 6.47 14.77 12.59
CA VAL A 260 6.98 13.53 12.01
C VAL A 260 6.42 12.33 12.78
N GLN A 261 6.34 11.16 12.15
CA GLN A 261 5.82 9.96 12.82
C GLN A 261 6.52 9.68 14.17
N ASN A 262 5.74 9.65 15.26
CA ASN A 262 6.19 9.42 16.63
C ASN A 262 5.08 8.85 17.54
N GLU A 263 5.45 8.58 18.80
CA GLU A 263 4.57 8.02 19.82
C GLU A 263 3.35 8.90 20.15
N THR A 264 3.47 10.22 20.01
CA THR A 264 2.35 11.15 20.27
C THR A 264 1.25 10.99 19.22
N LEU A 265 1.62 10.87 17.96
CA LEU A 265 0.67 10.62 16.87
C LEU A 265 -0.03 9.27 17.03
N ASP A 266 0.70 8.24 17.45
CA ASP A 266 0.10 6.93 17.64
C ASP A 266 -0.87 6.92 18.84
N LEU A 267 -0.59 7.68 19.90
CA LEU A 267 -1.56 7.95 20.97
C LEU A 267 -2.83 8.63 20.43
N MET A 268 -2.70 9.63 19.56
CA MET A 268 -3.85 10.32 18.94
C MET A 268 -4.76 9.36 18.17
N HIS A 269 -4.19 8.34 17.53
CA HIS A 269 -4.95 7.30 16.83
C HIS A 269 -5.80 6.41 17.77
N HIS A 270 -5.34 6.19 19.01
CA HIS A 270 -6.06 5.38 20.00
C HIS A 270 -7.11 6.16 20.81
N LEU A 271 -7.21 7.47 20.59
CA LEU A 271 -8.15 8.36 21.27
C LEU A 271 -9.45 8.55 20.47
N ALA A 272 -10.57 8.75 21.18
CA ALA A 272 -11.90 8.89 20.59
C ALA A 272 -12.21 10.32 20.09
N TYR A 273 -11.36 10.90 19.26
CA TYR A 273 -11.59 12.27 18.78
C TYR A 273 -12.56 12.34 17.61
N LYS A 274 -13.30 13.46 17.54
CA LYS A 274 -14.17 13.80 16.40
C LYS A 274 -13.56 14.85 15.48
N ASN A 275 -12.59 15.64 15.95
CA ASN A 275 -12.05 16.81 15.26
C ASN A 275 -10.52 16.92 15.42
N LEU A 276 -9.75 15.95 14.91
CA LEU A 276 -8.29 16.05 14.91
C LEU A 276 -7.81 16.84 13.68
N GLU A 277 -7.25 18.05 13.86
CA GLU A 277 -6.48 18.74 12.82
C GLU A 277 -4.98 18.44 13.01
N ALA A 278 -4.53 17.29 12.48
CA ALA A 278 -3.14 16.86 12.58
C ALA A 278 -2.52 16.58 11.19
N ILE A 279 -1.32 17.11 10.95
CA ILE A 279 -0.55 16.82 9.74
C ILE A 279 0.64 15.93 10.10
N VAL A 280 0.76 14.80 9.42
CA VAL A 280 1.78 13.78 9.69
C VAL A 280 2.77 13.68 8.54
N ILE A 281 4.05 13.80 8.88
CA ILE A 281 5.16 13.62 7.95
C ILE A 281 5.74 12.22 8.13
N PHE A 282 5.60 11.38 7.10
CA PHE A 282 6.17 10.03 7.05
C PHE A 282 7.50 10.07 6.29
N LYS A 283 8.61 9.85 6.99
CA LYS A 283 9.91 9.67 6.34
C LYS A 283 10.16 8.18 6.17
N VAL A 284 9.94 7.64 4.97
CA VAL A 284 10.05 6.20 4.73
C VAL A 284 11.45 5.86 4.27
N TRP A 285 12.24 5.19 5.13
CA TRP A 285 13.61 4.78 4.81
C TRP A 285 13.74 3.27 4.58
N THR A 286 12.91 2.47 5.24
CA THR A 286 12.97 1.02 5.19
C THR A 286 11.59 0.38 4.96
N GLU A 287 11.58 -0.88 4.53
CA GLU A 287 10.36 -1.70 4.36
C GLU A 287 9.58 -1.83 5.68
N THR A 288 10.27 -1.86 6.82
CA THR A 288 9.65 -1.88 8.16
C THR A 288 8.95 -0.56 8.52
N ASP A 289 9.56 0.58 8.17
CA ASP A 289 8.95 1.90 8.35
C ASP A 289 7.69 2.03 7.49
N PHE A 290 7.75 1.50 6.27
CA PHE A 290 6.60 1.46 5.36
C PHE A 290 5.48 0.55 5.88
N LYS A 291 5.81 -0.65 6.40
CA LYS A 291 4.84 -1.57 7.01
C LYS A 291 4.14 -0.94 8.21
N ARG A 292 4.88 -0.25 9.09
CA ARG A 292 4.29 0.53 10.19
C ARG A 292 3.40 1.67 9.70
N ALA A 293 3.86 2.44 8.72
CA ALA A 293 3.07 3.52 8.13
C ALA A 293 1.79 3.02 7.46
N THR A 294 1.80 1.82 6.88
CA THR A 294 0.63 1.20 6.23
C THR A 294 -0.30 0.51 7.23
N GLU A 295 0.22 -0.13 8.28
CA GLU A 295 -0.57 -0.67 9.40
C GLU A 295 -1.33 0.43 10.15
N LEU A 296 -0.71 1.61 10.31
CA LEU A 296 -1.37 2.80 10.85
C LEU A 296 -2.37 3.42 9.85
N ASN A 297 -2.10 3.38 8.53
CA ASN A 297 -2.93 4.05 7.53
C ASN A 297 -4.21 3.32 7.09
N TYR A 298 -4.33 1.99 7.19
CA TYR A 298 -5.26 1.26 6.31
C TYR A 298 -6.47 0.54 6.92
N SER A 299 -6.86 0.80 8.18
CA SER A 299 -8.17 0.30 8.64
C SER A 299 -8.91 1.16 9.66
N ASN A 300 -8.24 2.01 10.43
CA ASN A 300 -8.89 2.81 11.48
C ASN A 300 -8.86 4.33 11.24
N ILE A 301 -8.04 4.85 10.32
CA ILE A 301 -8.05 6.30 9.99
C ILE A 301 -9.34 6.73 9.29
N ALA A 302 -9.89 5.86 8.43
CA ALA A 302 -11.16 6.12 7.74
C ALA A 302 -12.36 6.26 8.70
N ASP A 303 -12.27 5.78 9.94
CA ASP A 303 -13.32 5.85 10.95
C ASP A 303 -13.05 6.85 12.09
N VAL A 304 -11.87 7.51 12.13
CA VAL A 304 -11.49 8.40 13.26
C VAL A 304 -11.24 9.86 12.89
N SER A 305 -10.86 10.23 11.66
CA SER A 305 -11.14 11.59 11.12
C SER A 305 -10.78 11.70 9.64
N ASP A 306 -11.58 12.46 8.88
CA ASP A 306 -11.29 12.89 7.51
C ASP A 306 -10.10 13.89 7.40
N ASN A 307 -9.31 14.09 8.47
CA ASN A 307 -8.48 15.29 8.67
C ASN A 307 -6.97 15.03 8.85
N ILE A 308 -6.47 13.80 8.69
CA ILE A 308 -5.03 13.50 8.76
C ILE A 308 -4.41 13.51 7.35
N THR A 309 -3.47 14.43 7.09
CA THR A 309 -2.69 14.46 5.83
C THR A 309 -1.34 13.78 6.02
N SER A 310 -1.04 12.75 5.22
CA SER A 310 0.25 12.03 5.22
C SER A 310 1.16 12.47 4.06
N ILE A 311 2.44 12.77 4.33
CA ILE A 311 3.45 13.08 3.29
C ILE A 311 4.58 12.05 3.35
N CYS A 312 4.88 11.33 2.25
CA CYS A 312 5.96 10.35 2.15
C CYS A 312 7.14 10.87 1.32
N SER A 313 8.40 10.69 1.76
CA SER A 313 9.59 10.98 0.94
C SER A 313 10.80 10.08 1.19
N SER A 314 11.68 9.97 0.18
CA SER A 314 12.94 9.24 0.21
C SER A 314 14.14 10.16 0.58
N GLY A 315 14.38 10.34 1.87
CA GLY A 315 15.71 10.38 2.49
C GLY A 315 16.85 11.33 2.07
N ASN A 316 16.63 12.47 1.40
CA ASN A 316 17.70 13.47 1.20
C ASN A 316 17.23 14.92 1.45
N ALA A 317 18.16 15.87 1.64
CA ALA A 317 17.82 17.27 1.96
C ALA A 317 16.91 17.95 0.91
N LEU A 318 16.99 17.50 -0.36
CA LEU A 318 16.05 17.90 -1.42
C LEU A 318 14.64 17.35 -1.18
N ALA A 319 14.52 16.15 -0.61
CA ALA A 319 13.25 15.56 -0.20
C ALA A 319 12.66 16.24 1.04
N ASP A 320 13.47 16.71 2.00
CA ASP A 320 12.99 17.50 3.14
C ASP A 320 12.39 18.84 2.66
N ALA A 321 13.04 19.54 1.72
CA ALA A 321 12.51 20.77 1.12
C ALA A 321 11.20 20.52 0.33
N ALA A 322 11.12 19.40 -0.41
CA ALA A 322 9.89 19.01 -1.11
C ALA A 322 8.74 18.67 -0.15
N ILE A 323 9.03 17.97 0.96
CA ILE A 323 8.05 17.72 2.04
C ILE A 323 7.53 19.05 2.58
N ILE A 324 8.41 20.00 2.87
CA ILE A 324 8.04 21.27 3.49
C ILE A 324 7.22 22.13 2.53
N ASN A 325 7.54 22.12 1.24
CA ASN A 325 6.70 22.78 0.24
C ASN A 325 5.31 22.15 0.13
N LEU A 326 5.24 20.81 0.16
CA LEU A 326 3.96 20.09 0.14
C LEU A 326 3.18 20.30 1.44
N LEU A 327 3.87 20.44 2.58
CA LEU A 327 3.29 20.79 3.87
C LEU A 327 2.69 22.20 3.83
N ILE A 328 3.41 23.18 3.28
CA ILE A 328 2.91 24.55 3.08
C ILE A 328 1.70 24.54 2.15
N GLU A 329 1.76 23.81 1.03
CA GLU A 329 0.65 23.66 0.09
C GLU A 329 -0.58 23.06 0.80
N LYS A 330 -0.41 21.95 1.52
CA LYS A 330 -1.49 21.29 2.27
C LYS A 330 -2.03 22.14 3.41
N PHE A 331 -1.20 22.99 4.01
CA PHE A 331 -1.62 23.95 5.03
C PHE A 331 -2.34 25.17 4.44
N GLU A 332 -2.02 25.59 3.20
CA GLU A 332 -2.72 26.65 2.46
C GLU A 332 -4.05 26.20 1.87
N TYR A 333 -4.16 24.93 1.45
CA TYR A 333 -5.43 24.36 1.02
C TYR A 333 -6.39 24.33 2.21
N LYS A 334 -7.31 25.30 2.26
CA LYS A 334 -8.52 25.18 3.07
C LYS A 334 -9.15 23.84 2.70
N PHE A 335 -9.34 22.97 3.69
CA PHE A 335 -10.06 21.69 3.63
C PHE A 335 -11.32 21.77 2.75
N VAL A 336 -11.99 22.92 2.77
CA VAL A 336 -13.10 23.30 1.89
C VAL A 336 -12.84 22.99 0.41
N ASP A 337 -11.68 23.33 -0.16
CA ASP A 337 -11.40 23.15 -1.60
C ASP A 337 -11.04 21.70 -1.96
N TYR A 338 -10.31 20.98 -1.08
CA TYR A 338 -10.07 19.55 -1.26
C TYR A 338 -11.38 18.76 -1.13
N PHE A 339 -12.16 19.02 -0.08
CA PHE A 339 -13.47 18.42 0.14
C PHE A 339 -14.44 18.75 -1.00
N TYR A 340 -14.45 19.99 -1.52
CA TYR A 340 -15.22 20.33 -2.72
C TYR A 340 -14.70 19.62 -3.96
N SER A 341 -13.39 19.41 -4.12
CA SER A 341 -12.84 18.66 -5.24
C SER A 341 -13.22 17.18 -5.18
N GLU A 342 -13.16 16.55 -4.01
CA GLU A 342 -13.58 15.15 -3.81
C GLU A 342 -15.10 15.00 -3.90
N LEU A 343 -15.89 15.91 -3.34
CA LEU A 343 -17.35 15.95 -3.53
C LEU A 343 -17.72 16.17 -4.98
N LYS A 344 -16.97 17.00 -5.72
CA LYS A 344 -17.18 17.20 -7.15
C LYS A 344 -16.85 15.94 -7.93
N ILE A 345 -15.78 15.23 -7.59
CA ILE A 345 -15.42 13.93 -8.17
C ILE A 345 -16.49 12.90 -7.83
N TYR A 346 -16.97 12.84 -6.59
CA TYR A 346 -18.06 11.97 -6.16
C TYR A 346 -19.35 12.25 -6.93
N ALA A 347 -19.80 13.51 -6.96
CA ALA A 347 -21.02 13.92 -7.64
C ALA A 347 -20.92 13.70 -9.15
N THR A 348 -19.77 13.96 -9.76
CA THR A 348 -19.55 13.75 -11.19
C THR A 348 -19.47 12.26 -11.52
N GLY A 349 -18.71 11.48 -10.74
CA GLY A 349 -18.60 10.04 -10.87
C GLY A 349 -19.94 9.32 -10.66
N TYR A 350 -20.72 9.74 -9.66
CA TYR A 350 -22.08 9.25 -9.42
C TYR A 350 -23.01 9.56 -10.60
N LYS A 351 -22.97 10.78 -11.14
CA LYS A 351 -23.75 11.15 -12.34
C LYS A 351 -23.36 10.32 -13.55
N LEU A 352 -22.05 10.16 -13.80
CA LEU A 352 -21.54 9.31 -14.89
C LEU A 352 -21.98 7.86 -14.70
N ALA A 353 -21.87 7.32 -13.49
CA ALA A 353 -22.32 5.97 -13.17
C ALA A 353 -23.82 5.78 -13.41
N ASN A 354 -24.68 6.75 -13.03
CA ASN A 354 -26.12 6.68 -13.32
C ASN A 354 -26.46 6.74 -14.82
N ILE A 355 -25.59 7.35 -15.63
CA ILE A 355 -25.77 7.44 -17.09
C ILE A 355 -25.35 6.13 -17.76
N ILE A 356 -24.25 5.54 -17.29
CA ILE A 356 -23.58 4.42 -17.96
C ILE A 356 -24.02 3.06 -17.40
N CYS A 357 -24.13 2.97 -16.07
CA CYS A 357 -24.35 1.72 -15.36
C CYS A 357 -25.83 1.52 -15.06
N LYS A 358 -26.33 0.31 -15.33
CA LYS A 358 -27.67 -0.11 -14.92
C LYS A 358 -27.58 -0.94 -13.64
N PHE A 359 -28.59 -0.82 -12.78
CA PHE A 359 -28.74 -1.66 -11.61
C PHE A 359 -29.26 -3.04 -12.03
N ASP A 360 -28.35 -3.90 -12.48
CA ASP A 360 -28.61 -5.30 -12.80
C ASP A 360 -27.58 -6.17 -12.08
N LYS A 361 -28.08 -7.17 -11.35
CA LYS A 361 -27.26 -8.10 -10.57
C LYS A 361 -26.52 -9.11 -11.45
N ASN A 362 -26.93 -9.28 -12.70
CA ASN A 362 -26.31 -10.18 -13.67
C ASN A 362 -25.30 -9.46 -14.58
N VAL A 363 -25.01 -8.18 -14.31
CA VAL A 363 -24.08 -7.36 -15.10
C VAL A 363 -23.04 -6.75 -14.17
N ILE A 364 -21.77 -6.88 -14.54
CA ILE A 364 -20.65 -6.18 -13.89
C ILE A 364 -20.07 -5.15 -14.85
N TYR A 365 -19.79 -3.95 -14.33
CA TYR A 365 -19.08 -2.90 -15.02
C TYR A 365 -17.65 -2.80 -14.46
N LEU A 366 -16.66 -2.82 -15.33
CA LEU A 366 -15.25 -2.69 -14.95
C LEU A 366 -14.62 -1.47 -15.62
N THR A 367 -14.09 -0.54 -14.84
CA THR A 367 -13.27 0.55 -15.39
C THR A 367 -11.81 0.11 -15.51
N MET A 368 -11.26 0.24 -16.72
CA MET A 368 -9.87 -0.12 -17.04
C MET A 368 -9.10 1.15 -17.35
N THR A 369 -8.14 1.52 -16.50
CA THR A 369 -7.45 2.83 -16.61
C THR A 369 -5.95 2.74 -16.72
N GLN A 370 -5.40 1.52 -16.58
CA GLN A 370 -3.97 1.28 -16.50
C GLN A 370 -3.34 1.15 -17.90
N HIS A 371 -2.04 0.85 -17.94
CA HIS A 371 -1.33 0.63 -19.19
C HIS A 371 -1.79 -0.65 -19.90
N ILE A 372 -1.55 -0.73 -21.21
CA ILE A 372 -1.96 -1.85 -22.09
C ILE A 372 -1.66 -3.22 -21.47
N GLY A 373 -0.46 -3.41 -20.93
CA GLY A 373 -0.04 -4.69 -20.34
C GLY A 373 -0.82 -5.05 -19.08
N ASP A 374 -1.16 -4.08 -18.24
CA ASP A 374 -1.91 -4.33 -17.00
C ASP A 374 -3.39 -4.60 -17.30
N VAL A 375 -3.99 -3.81 -18.19
CA VAL A 375 -5.36 -4.04 -18.68
C VAL A 375 -5.46 -5.43 -19.30
N ALA A 376 -4.50 -5.83 -20.14
CA ALA A 376 -4.48 -7.16 -20.74
C ALA A 376 -4.35 -8.28 -19.68
N ARG A 377 -3.62 -8.07 -18.57
CA ARG A 377 -3.58 -9.05 -17.46
C ARG A 377 -4.93 -9.15 -16.76
N SER A 378 -5.60 -8.02 -16.51
CA SER A 378 -6.94 -8.03 -15.92
C SER A 378 -7.98 -8.66 -16.84
N LEU A 379 -7.90 -8.43 -18.16
CA LEU A 379 -8.82 -9.04 -19.11
C LEU A 379 -8.74 -10.58 -19.13
N LYS A 380 -7.61 -11.19 -18.73
CA LYS A 380 -7.51 -12.66 -18.59
C LYS A 380 -8.45 -13.23 -17.53
N ILE A 381 -8.91 -12.42 -16.59
CA ILE A 381 -9.72 -12.89 -15.46
C ILE A 381 -11.23 -12.80 -15.74
N ILE A 382 -11.65 -12.28 -16.89
CA ILE A 382 -13.07 -12.01 -17.19
C ILE A 382 -13.91 -13.29 -17.18
N LYS A 383 -13.41 -14.37 -17.77
CA LYS A 383 -14.05 -15.69 -17.71
C LYS A 383 -14.20 -16.21 -16.28
N ALA A 384 -13.18 -15.99 -15.45
CA ALA A 384 -13.23 -16.36 -14.04
C ALA A 384 -14.27 -15.52 -13.27
N ILE A 385 -14.37 -14.22 -13.55
CA ILE A 385 -15.38 -13.32 -12.98
C ILE A 385 -16.78 -13.85 -13.28
N LYS A 386 -17.12 -14.07 -14.56
CA LYS A 386 -18.42 -14.59 -14.98
C LYS A 386 -18.79 -15.88 -14.25
N LYS A 387 -17.86 -16.83 -14.15
CA LYS A 387 -18.08 -18.14 -13.51
C LYS A 387 -18.19 -18.07 -12.00
N CYS A 388 -17.31 -17.32 -11.33
CA CYS A 388 -17.25 -17.29 -9.86
C CYS A 388 -18.35 -16.43 -9.25
N LEU A 389 -18.69 -15.32 -9.90
CA LEU A 389 -19.70 -14.39 -9.40
C LEU A 389 -21.09 -14.68 -9.98
N ASN A 390 -21.22 -15.70 -10.84
CA ASN A 390 -22.46 -16.07 -11.53
C ASN A 390 -23.09 -14.88 -12.26
N ILE A 391 -22.27 -14.25 -13.11
CA ILE A 391 -22.59 -13.03 -13.86
C ILE A 391 -22.71 -13.40 -15.34
N ASP A 392 -23.75 -12.89 -15.99
CA ASP A 392 -24.02 -13.15 -17.40
C ASP A 392 -23.15 -12.23 -18.27
N ASN A 393 -23.09 -10.94 -17.92
CA ASN A 393 -22.43 -9.91 -18.73
C ASN A 393 -21.36 -9.14 -17.97
N VAL A 394 -20.21 -8.93 -18.62
CA VAL A 394 -19.13 -8.06 -18.17
C VAL A 394 -18.93 -6.96 -19.21
N ILE A 395 -19.16 -5.73 -18.77
CA ILE A 395 -19.07 -4.51 -19.57
C ILE A 395 -17.80 -3.77 -19.16
N ILE A 396 -16.92 -3.50 -20.12
CA ILE A 396 -15.68 -2.77 -19.89
C ILE A 396 -15.89 -1.30 -20.23
N ILE A 397 -15.61 -0.42 -19.28
CA ILE A 397 -15.61 1.03 -19.46
C ILE A 397 -14.15 1.49 -19.55
N THR A 398 -13.78 2.10 -20.66
CA THR A 398 -12.37 2.41 -20.95
C THR A 398 -12.24 3.65 -21.83
N ASP A 399 -11.02 4.12 -22.04
CA ASP A 399 -10.73 5.16 -23.02
C ASP A 399 -10.53 4.57 -24.43
N LYS A 400 -10.46 5.46 -25.42
CA LYS A 400 -10.30 5.07 -26.83
C LYS A 400 -9.02 4.26 -27.07
N VAL A 401 -7.92 4.60 -26.40
CA VAL A 401 -6.60 4.00 -26.59
C VAL A 401 -6.61 2.53 -26.14
N LEU A 402 -7.23 2.26 -24.99
CA LEU A 402 -7.30 0.92 -24.39
C LEU A 402 -8.45 0.06 -24.94
N SER A 403 -9.40 0.67 -25.67
CA SER A 403 -10.53 -0.04 -26.28
C SER A 403 -10.08 -1.14 -27.26
N GLY A 404 -8.97 -0.93 -27.99
CA GLY A 404 -8.41 -1.94 -28.90
C GLY A 404 -7.95 -3.20 -28.17
N VAL A 405 -7.26 -3.05 -27.03
CA VAL A 405 -6.86 -4.19 -26.19
C VAL A 405 -8.06 -4.98 -25.72
N THR A 406 -9.13 -4.26 -25.35
CA THR A 406 -10.36 -4.85 -24.82
C THR A 406 -11.11 -5.68 -25.86
N ARG A 407 -11.14 -5.22 -27.12
CA ARG A 407 -11.77 -5.96 -28.25
C ARG A 407 -11.14 -7.32 -28.53
N LEU A 408 -9.90 -7.52 -28.11
CA LEU A 408 -9.22 -8.80 -28.29
C LEU A 408 -9.65 -9.87 -27.27
N CYS A 409 -10.37 -9.51 -26.19
CA CYS A 409 -10.83 -10.47 -25.19
C CYS A 409 -12.23 -11.00 -25.53
N GLU A 410 -12.34 -12.28 -25.89
CA GLU A 410 -13.61 -12.88 -26.36
C GLU A 410 -14.71 -12.92 -25.29
N ASP A 411 -14.34 -12.91 -24.01
CA ASP A 411 -15.29 -13.01 -22.90
C ASP A 411 -15.89 -11.65 -22.49
N VAL A 412 -15.50 -10.54 -23.13
CA VAL A 412 -16.09 -9.22 -22.89
C VAL A 412 -17.34 -9.03 -23.74
N ASP A 413 -18.47 -8.68 -23.12
CA ASP A 413 -19.75 -8.59 -23.83
C ASP A 413 -19.99 -7.21 -24.46
N GLU A 414 -19.53 -6.15 -23.80
CA GLU A 414 -19.71 -4.78 -24.26
C GLU A 414 -18.53 -3.90 -23.86
N ILE A 415 -18.18 -2.94 -24.72
CA ILE A 415 -17.12 -1.96 -24.50
C ILE A 415 -17.72 -0.56 -24.61
N ILE A 416 -17.67 0.18 -23.51
CA ILE A 416 -18.12 1.56 -23.45
C ILE A 416 -16.88 2.46 -23.42
N THR A 417 -16.71 3.23 -24.49
CA THR A 417 -15.58 4.17 -24.62
C THR A 417 -15.99 5.57 -24.15
N ILE A 418 -15.26 6.13 -23.20
CA ILE A 418 -15.45 7.49 -22.68
C ILE A 418 -14.14 8.30 -22.71
N SER A 419 -14.17 9.59 -22.39
CA SER A 419 -12.92 10.37 -22.31
C SER A 419 -12.06 9.91 -21.12
N LYS A 420 -10.74 10.08 -21.23
CA LYS A 420 -9.81 9.73 -20.14
C LYS A 420 -10.16 10.44 -18.83
N GLU A 421 -10.54 11.71 -18.91
CA GLU A 421 -10.96 12.50 -17.75
C GLU A 421 -12.21 11.93 -17.08
N GLN A 422 -13.22 11.55 -17.87
CA GLN A 422 -14.44 10.92 -17.36
C GLN A 422 -14.14 9.56 -16.73
N LEU A 423 -13.27 8.78 -17.38
CA LEU A 423 -12.85 7.47 -16.91
C LEU A 423 -12.11 7.55 -15.57
N ASP A 424 -11.18 8.50 -15.43
CA ASP A 424 -10.43 8.69 -14.19
C ASP A 424 -11.36 9.09 -13.03
N VAL A 425 -12.32 9.98 -13.28
CA VAL A 425 -13.36 10.36 -12.30
C VAL A 425 -14.24 9.16 -11.91
N LEU A 426 -14.71 8.39 -12.89
CA LEU A 426 -15.56 7.23 -12.65
C LEU A 426 -14.83 6.12 -11.88
N SER A 427 -13.56 5.91 -12.20
CA SER A 427 -12.71 4.92 -11.53
C SER A 427 -12.45 5.28 -10.08
N ARG A 428 -12.22 6.58 -9.79
CA ARG A 428 -12.13 7.05 -8.40
C ARG A 428 -13.43 6.83 -7.62
N TYR A 429 -14.58 7.13 -8.23
CA TYR A 429 -15.88 6.83 -7.63
C TYR A 429 -16.07 5.32 -7.37
N ALA A 430 -15.61 4.47 -8.29
CA ALA A 430 -15.70 3.01 -8.16
C ALA A 430 -14.88 2.44 -7.00
N ARG A 431 -13.88 3.16 -6.46
CA ARG A 431 -13.08 2.71 -5.30
C ARG A 431 -13.75 2.99 -3.95
N LEU A 432 -14.81 3.81 -3.93
CA LEU A 432 -15.41 4.22 -2.67
C LEU A 432 -16.13 3.04 -2.01
N PRO A 433 -15.93 2.82 -0.70
CA PRO A 433 -16.51 1.67 0.01
C PRO A 433 -18.04 1.75 0.06
N ASN A 434 -18.59 2.96 0.20
CA ASN A 434 -20.00 3.23 0.34
C ASN A 434 -20.69 3.69 -0.95
N ARG A 435 -20.11 3.41 -2.13
CA ARG A 435 -20.74 3.75 -3.42
C ARG A 435 -22.09 3.03 -3.62
N THR A 436 -23.02 3.69 -4.31
CA THR A 436 -24.35 3.16 -4.68
C THR A 436 -24.27 2.04 -5.71
N HIS A 437 -23.42 2.19 -6.73
CA HIS A 437 -23.28 1.22 -7.83
C HIS A 437 -22.37 0.06 -7.41
N LYS A 438 -22.95 -0.93 -6.70
CA LYS A 438 -22.20 -2.10 -6.18
C LYS A 438 -21.70 -3.06 -7.26
N ASN A 439 -22.21 -2.95 -8.49
CA ASN A 439 -21.77 -3.73 -9.65
C ASN A 439 -20.70 -3.02 -10.50
N LEU A 440 -20.26 -1.82 -10.11
CA LEU A 440 -19.17 -1.09 -10.73
C LEU A 440 -17.88 -1.30 -9.93
N PHE A 441 -16.83 -1.75 -10.61
CA PHE A 441 -15.51 -1.99 -10.04
C PHE A 441 -14.43 -1.34 -10.91
N THR A 442 -13.24 -1.17 -10.35
CA THR A 442 -12.08 -0.64 -11.05
C THR A 442 -10.85 -1.45 -10.72
N GLU A 443 -9.87 -1.44 -11.62
CA GLU A 443 -8.53 -1.88 -11.27
C GLU A 443 -7.94 -0.96 -10.18
N ILE A 444 -7.34 -1.58 -9.16
CA ILE A 444 -6.55 -0.84 -8.16
C ILE A 444 -5.14 -0.65 -8.75
N PRO A 445 -4.59 0.57 -8.75
CA PRO A 445 -3.23 0.87 -9.20
C PRO A 445 -2.18 0.03 -8.45
N ASN A 446 -1.13 -0.42 -9.15
CA ASN A 446 -0.10 -1.32 -8.59
C ASN A 446 0.68 -0.69 -7.42
N ASP A 447 0.80 0.64 -7.39
CA ASP A 447 1.39 1.41 -6.31
C ASP A 447 0.65 1.31 -4.97
N ILE A 448 -0.62 0.87 -4.98
CA ILE A 448 -1.45 0.72 -3.79
C ILE A 448 -1.44 -0.72 -3.25
N LEU A 449 -1.12 -1.73 -4.07
CA LEU A 449 -1.15 -3.15 -3.70
C LEU A 449 0.05 -3.93 -4.26
N TYR A 450 1.20 -3.83 -3.58
CA TYR A 450 2.38 -4.68 -3.85
C TYR A 450 2.17 -6.18 -3.54
N VAL A 451 1.07 -6.52 -2.86
CA VAL A 451 0.69 -7.91 -2.54
C VAL A 451 0.38 -8.71 -3.83
N SER A 452 -0.09 -8.06 -4.89
CA SER A 452 -0.43 -8.71 -6.16
C SER A 452 0.78 -9.39 -6.82
N GLU A 453 1.97 -8.78 -6.72
CA GLU A 453 3.20 -9.29 -7.34
C GLU A 453 3.79 -10.49 -6.58
N LEU A 454 3.66 -10.53 -5.25
CA LEU A 454 4.16 -11.64 -4.42
C LEU A 454 3.34 -12.93 -4.58
N PHE A 455 2.03 -12.79 -4.82
CA PHE A 455 1.08 -13.91 -4.83
C PHE A 455 0.49 -14.23 -6.21
N ASN A 456 0.99 -13.58 -7.28
CA ASN A 456 0.63 -13.87 -8.67
C ASN A 456 -0.89 -13.71 -8.97
N PHE A 457 -1.57 -12.77 -8.31
CA PHE A 457 -2.97 -12.42 -8.56
C PHE A 457 -3.10 -10.98 -9.07
N THR A 458 -4.12 -10.67 -9.88
CA THR A 458 -4.31 -9.28 -10.36
C THR A 458 -5.00 -8.42 -9.29
N ASN A 459 -4.77 -7.11 -9.27
CA ASN A 459 -5.47 -6.22 -8.33
C ASN A 459 -7.00 -6.29 -8.44
N LEU A 460 -7.50 -6.54 -9.65
CA LEU A 460 -8.93 -6.78 -9.86
C LEU A 460 -9.42 -8.11 -9.24
N GLN A 461 -8.57 -9.15 -9.23
CA GLN A 461 -8.86 -10.41 -8.55
C GLN A 461 -9.06 -10.21 -7.04
N TYR A 462 -8.26 -9.33 -6.43
CA TYR A 462 -8.39 -8.95 -5.03
C TYR A 462 -9.67 -8.16 -4.74
N GLU A 463 -9.95 -7.12 -5.53
CA GLU A 463 -11.15 -6.29 -5.39
C GLU A 463 -12.43 -7.14 -5.48
N LEU A 464 -12.45 -8.10 -6.39
CA LEU A 464 -13.56 -9.02 -6.60
C LEU A 464 -13.54 -10.26 -5.70
N LYS A 465 -12.54 -10.37 -4.79
CA LYS A 465 -12.35 -11.47 -3.84
C LYS A 465 -12.36 -12.85 -4.51
N LEU A 466 -11.76 -12.97 -5.69
CA LEU A 466 -11.72 -14.22 -6.44
C LEU A 466 -10.61 -15.15 -5.89
N PRO A 467 -10.80 -16.48 -5.89
CA PRO A 467 -9.79 -17.43 -5.40
C PRO A 467 -8.47 -17.35 -6.18
N ILE A 468 -7.32 -17.45 -5.50
CA ILE A 468 -5.97 -17.31 -6.11
C ILE A 468 -5.77 -18.26 -7.31
N ASN A 469 -6.18 -19.53 -7.17
CA ASN A 469 -5.97 -20.55 -8.21
C ASN A 469 -6.98 -20.48 -9.37
N ILE A 470 -7.88 -19.49 -9.41
CA ILE A 470 -8.97 -19.49 -10.39
C ILE A 470 -8.48 -19.35 -11.83
N LEU A 471 -7.37 -18.64 -12.04
CA LEU A 471 -6.81 -18.41 -13.38
C LEU A 471 -6.22 -19.67 -14.02
N LYS A 472 -5.83 -20.66 -13.20
CA LYS A 472 -5.43 -21.96 -13.73
C LYS A 472 -6.60 -22.72 -14.36
N LYS A 473 -7.83 -22.39 -13.96
CA LYS A 473 -9.05 -23.09 -14.39
C LYS A 473 -9.86 -22.31 -15.42
N TYR A 474 -9.96 -21.00 -15.25
CA TYR A 474 -10.76 -20.11 -16.10
C TYR A 474 -9.92 -18.91 -16.48
N LYS A 475 -9.34 -18.97 -17.69
CA LYS A 475 -8.59 -17.89 -18.30
C LYS A 475 -9.30 -17.48 -19.58
N SER A 476 -9.44 -16.18 -19.78
CA SER A 476 -9.92 -15.63 -21.05
C SER A 476 -8.83 -15.72 -22.11
N ASN A 477 -9.26 -16.06 -23.32
CA ASN A 477 -8.39 -16.12 -24.48
C ASN A 477 -8.37 -14.75 -25.14
N PHE A 478 -7.22 -14.41 -25.72
CA PHE A 478 -7.16 -13.29 -26.66
C PHE A 478 -7.28 -13.83 -28.07
N ILE A 479 -8.23 -13.29 -28.81
CA ILE A 479 -8.46 -13.62 -30.21
C ILE A 479 -8.51 -12.33 -31.01
N ILE A 480 -8.09 -12.39 -32.28
CA ILE A 480 -8.32 -11.30 -33.22
C ILE A 480 -9.67 -11.54 -33.89
N PRO A 481 -10.68 -10.68 -33.67
CA PRO A 481 -11.98 -10.85 -34.31
C PRO A 481 -11.93 -10.60 -35.82
N LEU A 482 -12.87 -11.19 -36.57
CA LEU A 482 -12.90 -11.06 -38.04
C LEU A 482 -13.11 -9.61 -38.51
N ASP A 483 -13.90 -8.81 -37.78
CA ASP A 483 -14.10 -7.41 -38.12
C ASP A 483 -12.81 -6.59 -37.94
N THR A 484 -11.97 -6.95 -36.95
CA THR A 484 -10.62 -6.39 -36.78
C THR A 484 -9.71 -6.76 -37.95
N ILE A 485 -9.78 -8.01 -38.44
CA ILE A 485 -9.04 -8.42 -39.65
C ILE A 485 -9.46 -7.61 -40.87
N ASP A 486 -10.77 -7.39 -41.06
CA ASP A 486 -11.26 -6.60 -42.19
C ASP A 486 -10.86 -5.12 -42.08
N LYS A 487 -10.88 -4.54 -40.87
CA LYS A 487 -10.33 -3.20 -40.61
C LYS A 487 -8.84 -3.13 -40.92
N ALA A 488 -8.07 -4.15 -40.56
CA ALA A 488 -6.65 -4.23 -40.88
C ALA A 488 -6.43 -4.31 -42.41
N LYS A 489 -7.18 -5.14 -43.14
CA LYS A 489 -7.11 -5.19 -44.62
C LYS A 489 -7.44 -3.84 -45.26
N ASN A 490 -8.49 -3.17 -44.79
CA ASN A 490 -8.84 -1.85 -45.31
C ASN A 490 -7.71 -0.85 -45.06
N TYR A 491 -7.15 -0.83 -43.86
CA TYR A 491 -6.00 0.01 -43.53
C TYR A 491 -4.81 -0.28 -44.45
N MET A 492 -4.54 -1.56 -44.75
CA MET A 492 -3.47 -1.95 -45.68
C MET A 492 -3.71 -1.44 -47.09
N VAL A 493 -4.93 -1.55 -47.61
CA VAL A 493 -5.28 -1.03 -48.95
C VAL A 493 -5.14 0.49 -48.99
N GLU A 494 -5.71 1.20 -48.00
CA GLU A 494 -5.66 2.66 -47.92
C GLU A 494 -4.24 3.21 -47.84
N ASN A 495 -3.34 2.46 -47.19
CA ASN A 495 -1.96 2.88 -46.99
C ASN A 495 -0.99 2.21 -47.97
N ASN A 496 -1.43 1.37 -48.91
CA ASN A 496 -0.57 0.58 -49.81
C ASN A 496 0.46 -0.29 -49.06
N LEU A 497 0.02 -1.05 -48.06
CA LEU A 497 0.85 -1.99 -47.32
C LEU A 497 0.73 -3.40 -47.91
N ILE A 498 1.86 -4.01 -48.22
CA ILE A 498 1.96 -5.43 -48.59
C ILE A 498 2.43 -6.18 -47.33
N PRO A 499 1.66 -7.16 -46.80
CA PRO A 499 1.94 -7.71 -45.47
C PRO A 499 3.34 -8.31 -45.37
N GLN A 500 3.71 -9.13 -46.36
CA GLN A 500 4.99 -9.83 -46.39
C GLN A 500 6.17 -8.88 -46.54
N GLU A 501 5.95 -7.67 -47.06
CA GLU A 501 6.98 -6.66 -47.30
C GLU A 501 6.90 -5.51 -46.28
N THR A 502 6.13 -5.67 -45.20
CA THR A 502 5.99 -4.65 -44.15
C THR A 502 6.61 -5.12 -42.83
N VAL A 503 7.50 -4.29 -42.27
CA VAL A 503 8.13 -4.48 -40.97
C VAL A 503 7.70 -3.35 -40.04
N VAL A 504 7.24 -3.70 -38.83
CA VAL A 504 6.88 -2.74 -37.79
C VAL A 504 7.86 -2.83 -36.63
N ILE A 505 8.49 -1.70 -36.32
CA ILE A 505 9.40 -1.52 -35.19
C ILE A 505 8.64 -0.90 -34.03
N ILE A 506 8.78 -1.46 -32.83
CA ILE A 506 8.19 -0.97 -31.58
C ILE A 506 9.34 -0.61 -30.63
N PRO A 507 9.93 0.59 -30.77
CA PRO A 507 11.18 0.94 -30.09
C PRO A 507 10.98 1.50 -28.68
N TYR A 508 9.74 1.81 -28.30
CA TYR A 508 9.39 2.48 -27.05
C TYR A 508 8.66 1.56 -26.07
N ALA A 509 9.07 1.61 -24.81
CA ALA A 509 8.42 0.96 -23.67
C ALA A 509 8.54 1.84 -22.42
N ASN A 510 7.46 1.93 -21.65
CA ASN A 510 7.51 2.55 -20.32
C ASN A 510 8.03 1.58 -19.24
N SER A 511 8.01 0.28 -19.53
CA SER A 511 8.34 -0.81 -18.60
C SER A 511 9.75 -1.37 -18.77
N SER A 512 10.49 -0.93 -19.79
CA SER A 512 11.85 -1.39 -20.06
C SER A 512 12.68 -0.32 -20.74
N SER A 513 13.97 -0.59 -20.89
CA SER A 513 14.86 0.21 -21.73
C SER A 513 14.40 0.23 -23.21
N ASN A 514 14.39 1.42 -23.83
CA ASN A 514 14.08 1.64 -25.26
C ASN A 514 15.25 1.23 -26.16
N PHE A 515 14.99 1.04 -27.46
CA PHE A 515 16.08 0.94 -28.45
C PHE A 515 16.79 2.29 -28.59
N SER A 516 18.11 2.29 -28.58
CA SER A 516 18.87 3.41 -29.14
C SER A 516 18.80 3.34 -30.67
N LEU A 517 19.07 4.48 -31.33
CA LEU A 517 19.16 4.49 -32.79
C LEU A 517 20.25 3.52 -33.28
N GLU A 518 21.37 3.46 -32.57
CA GLU A 518 22.51 2.58 -32.88
C GLU A 518 22.11 1.10 -32.85
N ASP A 519 21.25 0.69 -31.90
CA ASP A 519 20.81 -0.70 -31.78
C ASP A 519 20.03 -1.18 -33.03
N ILE A 520 19.21 -0.29 -33.61
CA ILE A 520 18.17 -0.67 -34.58
C ILE A 520 18.42 -0.16 -36.00
N GLN A 521 19.27 0.87 -36.17
CA GLN A 521 19.57 1.44 -37.49
C GLN A 521 20.12 0.43 -38.50
N PRO A 522 21.00 -0.53 -38.13
CA PRO A 522 21.46 -1.56 -39.06
C PRO A 522 20.31 -2.39 -39.63
N LEU A 523 19.32 -2.75 -38.80
CA LEU A 523 18.12 -3.46 -39.24
C LEU A 523 17.25 -2.60 -40.16
N ILE A 524 17.03 -1.33 -39.82
CA ILE A 524 16.25 -0.40 -40.67
C ILE A 524 16.88 -0.30 -42.05
N ASN A 525 18.19 -0.06 -42.12
CA ASN A 525 18.92 0.05 -43.39
C ASN A 525 18.81 -1.24 -44.19
N TYR A 526 19.02 -2.39 -43.56
CA TYR A 526 18.86 -3.70 -44.19
C TYR A 526 17.45 -3.89 -44.78
N CYS A 527 16.40 -3.58 -44.01
CA CYS A 527 15.02 -3.70 -44.46
C CYS A 527 14.76 -2.81 -45.69
N ILE A 528 15.22 -1.55 -45.67
CA ILE A 528 15.07 -0.62 -46.80
C ILE A 528 15.81 -1.13 -48.04
N ASP A 529 17.04 -1.62 -47.89
CA ASP A 529 17.85 -2.20 -48.98
C ASP A 529 17.15 -3.42 -49.61
N LYS A 530 16.40 -4.17 -48.80
CA LYS A 530 15.56 -5.31 -49.18
C LYS A 530 14.16 -4.91 -49.65
N GLN A 531 13.90 -3.61 -49.83
CA GLN A 531 12.62 -3.05 -50.28
C GLN A 531 11.44 -3.29 -49.33
N TYR A 532 11.72 -3.62 -48.07
CA TYR A 532 10.68 -3.62 -47.04
C TYR A 532 10.22 -2.19 -46.74
N ARG A 533 8.91 -2.05 -46.51
CA ARG A 533 8.35 -0.85 -45.89
C ARG A 533 8.49 -0.94 -44.38
N VAL A 534 9.18 0.03 -43.79
CA VAL A 534 9.48 0.05 -42.36
C VAL A 534 8.61 1.09 -41.64
N LEU A 535 7.79 0.62 -40.71
CA LEU A 535 6.92 1.45 -39.88
C LEU A 535 7.42 1.48 -38.44
N THR A 536 7.22 2.60 -37.73
CA THR A 536 7.47 2.73 -36.29
C THR A 536 6.15 2.85 -35.55
N ASN A 537 5.84 1.90 -34.66
CA ASN A 537 4.75 2.03 -33.70
C ASN A 537 5.18 2.98 -32.57
N CYS A 538 4.50 4.12 -32.47
CA CYS A 538 4.76 5.07 -31.40
C CYS A 538 3.52 5.87 -31.02
N SER A 539 3.48 6.34 -29.79
CA SER A 539 2.39 7.16 -29.27
C SER A 539 2.30 8.52 -29.98
N PRO A 540 1.19 9.27 -29.84
CA PRO A 540 1.07 10.61 -30.41
C PRO A 540 2.22 11.56 -30.05
N LYS A 541 2.83 11.39 -28.88
CA LYS A 541 3.91 12.24 -28.35
C LYS A 541 5.32 11.81 -28.76
N GLU A 542 5.46 10.59 -29.29
CA GLU A 542 6.74 10.03 -29.72
C GLU A 542 6.96 10.27 -31.21
N ASN A 543 8.22 10.30 -31.62
CA ASN A 543 8.59 10.46 -33.03
C ASN A 543 8.78 9.09 -33.68
N ALA A 544 8.63 9.03 -35.00
CA ALA A 544 9.09 7.86 -35.75
C ALA A 544 10.63 7.83 -35.75
N LEU A 545 11.20 6.63 -35.89
CA LEU A 545 12.64 6.49 -36.10
C LEU A 545 13.03 7.06 -37.48
N PRO A 546 14.26 7.57 -37.66
CA PRO A 546 14.76 8.01 -38.95
C PRO A 546 14.55 6.94 -40.05
N ASN A 547 14.14 7.38 -41.24
CA ASN A 547 13.84 6.54 -42.40
C ASN A 547 12.69 5.54 -42.21
N THR A 548 11.78 5.78 -41.26
CA THR A 548 10.57 4.97 -41.05
C THR A 548 9.32 5.85 -41.05
N GLU A 549 8.16 5.24 -41.29
CA GLU A 549 6.86 5.92 -41.23
C GLU A 549 6.14 5.66 -39.90
N LYS A 550 5.43 6.66 -39.38
CA LYS A 550 4.71 6.52 -38.11
C LYS A 550 3.45 5.66 -38.28
N LEU A 551 3.33 4.59 -37.49
CA LEU A 551 2.14 3.74 -37.44
C LEU A 551 1.21 4.18 -36.30
N MET A 552 0.05 4.72 -36.65
CA MET A 552 -0.98 5.21 -35.72
C MET A 552 -2.27 4.41 -35.89
N VAL A 553 -2.33 3.22 -35.30
CA VAL A 553 -3.52 2.36 -35.32
C VAL A 553 -3.84 1.87 -33.91
N ASP A 554 -5.10 1.48 -33.70
CA ASP A 554 -5.52 0.81 -32.47
C ASP A 554 -4.81 -0.55 -32.33
N VAL A 555 -4.66 -1.01 -31.09
CA VAL A 555 -3.91 -2.23 -30.76
C VAL A 555 -4.47 -3.48 -31.44
N ASP A 556 -5.79 -3.58 -31.58
CA ASP A 556 -6.42 -4.71 -32.26
C ASP A 556 -6.14 -4.70 -33.76
N ILE A 557 -6.20 -3.52 -34.41
CA ILE A 557 -5.84 -3.37 -35.83
C ILE A 557 -4.37 -3.75 -36.02
N PHE A 558 -3.48 -3.32 -35.13
CA PHE A 558 -2.07 -3.72 -35.19
C PHE A 558 -1.90 -5.24 -35.09
N ALA A 559 -2.57 -5.89 -34.15
CA ALA A 559 -2.58 -7.35 -34.06
C ALA A 559 -3.10 -8.01 -35.35
N GLY A 560 -4.14 -7.43 -35.96
CA GLY A 560 -4.67 -7.85 -37.26
C GLY A 560 -3.66 -7.74 -38.41
N LEU A 561 -2.85 -6.68 -38.45
CA LEU A 561 -1.77 -6.53 -39.44
C LEU A 561 -0.75 -7.67 -39.31
N LEU A 562 -0.36 -8.03 -38.09
CA LEU A 562 0.57 -9.14 -37.86
C LEU A 562 -0.03 -10.49 -38.23
N ALA A 563 -1.32 -10.71 -37.93
CA ALA A 563 -2.03 -11.90 -38.36
C ALA A 563 -2.14 -12.05 -39.89
N LEU A 564 -2.10 -10.93 -40.63
CA LEU A 564 -2.09 -10.91 -42.09
C LEU A 564 -0.69 -11.09 -42.70
N GLY A 565 0.37 -11.16 -41.88
CA GLY A 565 1.74 -11.46 -42.32
C GLY A 565 2.73 -10.31 -42.19
N CYS A 566 2.34 -9.16 -41.65
CA CYS A 566 3.31 -8.12 -41.27
C CYS A 566 4.28 -8.64 -40.20
N LYS A 567 5.53 -8.19 -40.26
CA LYS A 567 6.59 -8.60 -39.33
C LYS A 567 6.68 -7.58 -38.19
N ALA A 568 6.82 -8.04 -36.95
CA ALA A 568 7.05 -7.16 -35.80
C ALA A 568 8.41 -7.40 -35.15
N ILE A 569 9.07 -6.30 -34.76
CA ILE A 569 10.22 -6.32 -33.86
C ILE A 569 10.08 -5.20 -32.83
N GLY A 570 10.33 -5.49 -31.56
CA GLY A 570 10.14 -4.50 -30.52
C GLY A 570 10.91 -4.77 -29.25
N VAL A 571 11.10 -3.72 -28.45
CA VAL A 571 11.49 -3.87 -27.05
C VAL A 571 10.35 -4.49 -26.24
N GLN A 572 10.67 -5.12 -25.12
CA GLN A 572 9.68 -5.69 -24.21
C GLN A 572 8.73 -4.61 -23.68
N SER A 573 7.47 -4.71 -24.04
CA SER A 573 6.42 -3.78 -23.63
C SER A 573 5.12 -4.53 -23.37
N GLY A 574 4.17 -3.85 -22.72
CA GLY A 574 2.82 -4.41 -22.54
C GLY A 574 2.13 -4.76 -23.87
N LEU A 575 2.47 -4.06 -24.96
CA LEU A 575 1.99 -4.39 -26.30
C LEU A 575 2.59 -5.71 -26.79
N MET A 576 3.92 -5.88 -26.69
CA MET A 576 4.58 -7.12 -27.10
C MET A 576 4.09 -8.31 -26.27
N ASP A 577 3.92 -8.14 -24.95
CA ASP A 577 3.38 -9.16 -24.07
C ASP A 577 1.96 -9.59 -24.50
N LEU A 578 1.09 -8.63 -24.83
CA LEU A 578 -0.27 -8.92 -25.31
C LEU A 578 -0.28 -9.72 -26.60
N LEU A 579 0.59 -9.39 -27.57
CA LEU A 579 0.68 -10.12 -28.84
C LEU A 579 1.04 -11.59 -28.63
N THR A 580 1.79 -11.91 -27.56
CA THR A 580 2.12 -13.30 -27.23
C THR A 580 0.95 -14.11 -26.66
N TRP A 581 -0.14 -13.44 -26.29
CA TRP A 581 -1.32 -14.07 -25.70
C TRP A 581 -2.44 -14.34 -26.71
N ILE A 582 -2.28 -13.92 -27.96
CA ILE A 582 -3.26 -14.15 -29.02
C ILE A 582 -3.15 -15.60 -29.51
N GLU A 583 -4.27 -16.33 -29.53
CA GLU A 583 -4.28 -17.79 -29.73
C GLU A 583 -4.78 -18.23 -31.11
N ASN A 584 -5.59 -17.42 -31.79
CA ASN A 584 -6.26 -17.83 -33.03
C ASN A 584 -5.47 -17.52 -34.32
N TYR A 585 -4.33 -16.85 -34.22
CA TYR A 585 -3.44 -16.56 -35.34
C TYR A 585 -1.99 -16.76 -34.93
N THR A 586 -1.19 -17.21 -35.89
CA THR A 586 0.27 -17.23 -35.76
C THR A 586 0.81 -15.81 -35.89
N ILE A 587 1.16 -15.19 -34.76
CA ILE A 587 1.85 -13.89 -34.76
C ILE A 587 3.35 -14.14 -34.71
N ARG A 588 4.07 -13.62 -35.71
CA ARG A 588 5.53 -13.61 -35.73
C ARG A 588 6.04 -12.29 -35.21
N ALA A 589 6.78 -12.33 -34.11
CA ALA A 589 7.37 -11.15 -33.50
C ALA A 589 8.72 -11.47 -32.85
N ILE A 590 9.67 -10.56 -33.01
CA ILE A 590 10.95 -10.59 -32.31
C ILE A 590 10.87 -9.65 -31.10
N ILE A 591 11.04 -10.20 -29.90
CA ILE A 591 10.99 -9.44 -28.65
C ILE A 591 12.40 -9.30 -28.09
N CYS A 592 12.87 -8.06 -28.04
CA CYS A 592 14.19 -7.70 -27.55
C CYS A 592 14.13 -7.21 -26.11
N CYS A 593 15.09 -7.64 -25.29
CA CYS A 593 15.14 -7.28 -23.88
C CYS A 593 16.52 -6.78 -23.50
N LYS A 594 16.58 -5.48 -23.24
CA LYS A 594 17.75 -4.81 -22.69
C LYS A 594 17.71 -4.91 -21.17
N SER A 595 18.58 -5.74 -20.59
CA SER A 595 18.67 -5.89 -19.13
C SER A 595 19.64 -4.85 -18.54
N ILE A 596 19.37 -3.56 -18.74
CA ILE A 596 20.31 -2.49 -18.36
C ILE A 596 20.02 -1.94 -16.96
N SER A 597 18.75 -1.80 -16.59
CA SER A 597 18.35 -1.28 -15.28
C SER A 597 18.09 -2.39 -14.25
N LEU A 598 18.16 -2.05 -12.95
CA LEU A 598 17.71 -2.92 -11.84
C LEU A 598 16.25 -3.38 -12.03
N LEU A 599 15.42 -2.52 -12.62
CA LEU A 599 14.03 -2.81 -12.98
C LEU A 599 13.95 -3.87 -14.11
N ASP A 600 14.78 -3.74 -15.15
CA ASP A 600 14.86 -4.72 -16.23
C ASP A 600 15.34 -6.10 -15.72
N LYS A 601 16.28 -6.12 -14.76
CA LYS A 601 16.72 -7.35 -14.08
C LYS A 601 15.60 -7.98 -13.24
N TYR A 602 14.90 -7.18 -12.43
CA TYR A 602 13.77 -7.65 -11.62
C TYR A 602 12.67 -8.28 -12.48
N PHE A 603 12.29 -7.63 -13.60
CA PHE A 603 11.30 -8.18 -14.52
C PHE A 603 11.82 -9.42 -15.28
N ALA A 604 13.08 -9.44 -15.67
CA ALA A 604 13.70 -10.57 -16.36
C ALA A 604 13.89 -11.80 -15.47
N GLU A 605 14.10 -11.62 -14.16
CA GLU A 605 14.34 -12.71 -13.21
C GLU A 605 13.02 -13.22 -12.59
N ASN A 606 12.13 -12.35 -12.10
CA ASN A 606 10.93 -12.77 -11.37
C ASN A 606 9.73 -13.14 -12.26
N LYS A 607 9.53 -12.48 -13.40
CA LYS A 607 8.40 -12.76 -14.31
C LYS A 607 8.74 -13.75 -15.43
N ARG A 608 9.99 -14.19 -15.58
CA ARG A 608 10.44 -14.80 -16.84
C ARG A 608 10.86 -16.25 -16.75
N GLU A 609 11.63 -16.66 -15.74
CA GLU A 609 12.00 -18.07 -15.60
C GLU A 609 10.79 -18.99 -15.41
N LYS A 610 9.71 -18.47 -14.80
CA LYS A 610 8.46 -19.22 -14.64
C LYS A 610 7.57 -19.27 -15.89
N PHE A 611 7.58 -18.23 -16.75
CA PHE A 611 6.60 -18.09 -17.83
C PHE A 611 7.16 -18.34 -19.24
N LEU A 612 8.48 -18.24 -19.47
CA LEU A 612 9.08 -18.48 -20.80
C LEU A 612 8.69 -19.84 -21.42
N PRO A 613 8.63 -20.95 -20.64
CA PRO A 613 8.16 -22.23 -21.17
C PRO A 613 6.66 -22.23 -21.53
N GLU A 614 5.82 -21.46 -20.84
CA GLU A 614 4.40 -21.31 -21.18
C GLU A 614 4.22 -20.43 -22.43
N TYR A 615 5.01 -19.37 -22.58
CA TYR A 615 4.98 -18.50 -23.76
C TYR A 615 5.35 -19.26 -25.04
N LYS A 616 6.43 -20.03 -25.03
CA LYS A 616 6.84 -20.85 -26.19
C LYS A 616 5.81 -21.94 -26.54
N LYS A 617 5.05 -22.43 -25.56
CA LYS A 617 3.93 -23.37 -25.81
C LYS A 617 2.74 -22.70 -26.49
N LEU A 618 2.45 -21.44 -26.15
CA LEU A 618 1.31 -20.70 -26.70
C LEU A 618 1.57 -20.19 -28.12
N ASN A 619 2.80 -19.75 -28.42
CA ASN A 619 3.17 -19.35 -29.76
C ASN A 619 4.64 -19.72 -30.06
N PRO A 620 4.90 -20.82 -30.81
CA PRO A 620 6.25 -21.30 -31.08
C PRO A 620 7.05 -20.38 -32.03
N ASN A 621 6.40 -19.40 -32.67
CA ASN A 621 7.01 -18.50 -33.64
C ASN A 621 7.50 -17.18 -33.02
N LEU A 622 7.53 -17.09 -31.69
CA LEU A 622 8.09 -15.95 -30.95
C LEU A 622 9.56 -16.19 -30.65
N ILE A 623 10.39 -15.20 -31.01
CA ILE A 623 11.83 -15.24 -30.75
C ILE A 623 12.20 -14.14 -29.77
N TYR A 624 12.88 -14.52 -28.70
CA TYR A 624 13.33 -13.63 -27.65
C TYR A 624 14.83 -13.42 -27.75
N ILE A 625 15.25 -12.15 -27.87
CA ILE A 625 16.66 -11.76 -27.84
C ILE A 625 16.93 -11.07 -26.50
N LYS A 626 17.85 -11.63 -25.70
CA LYS A 626 18.26 -11.05 -24.41
C LYS A 626 19.67 -10.46 -24.54
N GLU A 627 19.80 -9.17 -24.31
CA GLU A 627 21.12 -8.58 -24.09
C GLU A 627 21.57 -8.89 -22.67
N THR A 628 22.63 -9.69 -22.54
CA THR A 628 23.26 -9.96 -21.25
C THR A 628 24.54 -9.14 -21.20
N LYS A 629 24.57 -8.05 -20.42
CA LYS A 629 25.85 -7.43 -20.07
C LYS A 629 26.61 -8.42 -19.20
N LEU A 630 27.70 -8.98 -19.75
CA LEU A 630 28.69 -9.76 -19.03
C LEU A 630 29.37 -8.87 -17.98
N SER A 631 28.74 -8.74 -16.82
CA SER A 631 29.41 -8.33 -15.59
C SER A 631 29.09 -9.39 -14.53
N GLY A 632 29.81 -10.51 -14.63
CA GLY A 632 29.96 -11.51 -13.57
C GLY A 632 28.71 -12.27 -13.16
N MET A 633 28.21 -13.17 -14.02
CA MET A 633 27.58 -14.44 -13.63
C MET A 633 27.25 -15.23 -14.90
N GLU A 634 27.86 -16.40 -15.05
CA GLU A 634 27.62 -17.33 -16.16
C GLU A 634 26.22 -17.95 -16.03
N LEU A 635 25.36 -17.72 -17.02
CA LEU A 635 24.22 -18.59 -17.31
C LEU A 635 24.33 -19.02 -18.77
N ASN A 636 24.77 -20.26 -18.95
CA ASN A 636 24.85 -20.93 -20.25
C ASN A 636 23.45 -21.17 -20.81
N PHE A 637 23.09 -20.41 -21.85
CA PHE A 637 22.18 -20.87 -22.88
C PHE A 637 22.87 -20.65 -24.22
N GLY A 638 23.04 -21.74 -24.99
CA GLY A 638 23.86 -21.79 -26.18
C GLY A 638 23.62 -20.63 -27.15
N LEU A 639 24.59 -19.72 -27.19
CA LEU A 639 24.68 -18.66 -28.18
C LEU A 639 26.03 -18.83 -28.88
N ASN A 640 26.02 -18.74 -30.21
CA ASN A 640 27.22 -18.76 -31.04
C ASN A 640 28.22 -17.70 -30.55
N GLU A 641 29.44 -18.10 -30.23
CA GLU A 641 30.51 -17.27 -29.66
C GLU A 641 31.07 -16.15 -30.58
N ASN A 642 30.41 -15.86 -31.72
CA ASN A 642 30.92 -14.97 -32.77
C ASN A 642 30.08 -13.72 -33.06
N ILE A 643 29.10 -13.35 -32.23
CA ILE A 643 28.29 -12.14 -32.46
C ILE A 643 28.84 -10.98 -31.61
N ASN A 644 29.44 -9.98 -32.27
CA ASN A 644 30.20 -8.91 -31.62
C ASN A 644 29.33 -7.75 -31.06
N SER A 645 28.04 -7.66 -31.40
CA SER A 645 27.16 -6.59 -30.89
C SER A 645 25.67 -7.00 -30.82
N PHE A 646 24.89 -6.31 -29.96
CA PHE A 646 23.44 -6.52 -29.83
C PHE A 646 22.69 -6.20 -31.13
N SER A 647 23.12 -5.17 -31.87
CA SER A 647 22.58 -4.82 -33.19
C SER A 647 22.79 -5.93 -34.22
N ASP A 648 23.97 -6.56 -34.22
CA ASP A 648 24.25 -7.70 -35.12
C ASP A 648 23.38 -8.90 -34.78
N THR A 649 23.12 -9.13 -33.48
CA THR A 649 22.23 -10.21 -33.02
C THR A 649 20.80 -9.99 -33.49
N ILE A 650 20.29 -8.76 -33.37
CA ILE A 650 18.96 -8.38 -33.85
C ILE A 650 18.84 -8.62 -35.35
N LEU A 651 19.79 -8.12 -36.14
CA LEU A 651 19.79 -8.26 -37.58
C LEU A 651 19.87 -9.73 -38.00
N GLN A 652 20.81 -10.48 -37.44
CA GLN A 652 20.99 -11.89 -37.78
C GLN A 652 19.73 -12.70 -37.43
N THR A 653 19.15 -12.45 -36.25
CA THR A 653 17.89 -13.11 -35.85
C THR A 653 16.75 -12.76 -36.81
N PHE A 654 16.64 -11.50 -37.23
CA PHE A 654 15.63 -11.09 -38.22
C PHE A 654 15.77 -11.88 -39.52
N ILE A 655 16.99 -11.99 -40.06
CA ILE A 655 17.28 -12.74 -41.29
C ILE A 655 16.91 -14.22 -41.09
N GLU A 656 17.38 -14.85 -40.02
CA GLU A 656 17.09 -16.25 -39.70
C GLU A 656 15.60 -16.55 -39.53
N THR A 657 14.86 -15.61 -38.95
CA THR A 657 13.43 -15.78 -38.66
C THR A 657 12.56 -15.59 -39.88
N TYR A 658 12.89 -14.62 -40.72
CA TYR A 658 11.98 -14.10 -41.72
C TYR A 658 12.40 -14.34 -43.17
N GLU A 659 13.67 -14.59 -43.45
CA GLU A 659 14.19 -14.80 -44.81
C GLU A 659 14.51 -16.28 -45.11
N HIS A 660 14.68 -17.13 -44.10
CA HIS A 660 15.10 -18.52 -44.28
C HIS A 660 13.97 -19.57 -44.34
N GLU A 661 12.70 -19.14 -44.37
CA GLU A 661 11.52 -20.01 -44.54
C GLU A 661 10.87 -19.84 -45.93
N GLU A 662 11.61 -20.12 -47.00
CA GLU A 662 11.02 -20.47 -48.32
C GLU A 662 10.67 -21.96 -48.40
#